data_AF-A0A137QE17-F1
#
_entry.id   AF-A0A137QE17-F1
#
_cell.length_a   1.000
_cell.length_b   1.000
_cell.length_c   1.000
_cell.angle_alpha   90.00
_cell.angle_beta   90.00
_cell.angle_gamma   90.00
#
_symmetry.space_group_name_H-M   'P 1'
#
loop_
_entity.id
_entity.type
_entity.pdbx_description
1 polymer ?
#
loop_
_entity_poly.entity_id
_entity_poly.type
_entity_poly.pdbx_seq_one_letter_code
_entity_poly.pdbx_strand_id
1 'polypeptide(L)'
;MTDKPTKAKLWGGRFTGKTDPLMHAFNQSLRYDKRMYSADIRGSIAYAKSLSRVGILTEGEMGKIVDGLSVVEKEWEDGVFQVNDDDEDIHTANERRLTELIGPLGGKLHTGRSRNDQVATDMRLWLLDEVKDVEQGLRALTRVMVERADQEKDYLLPGYTHLQRGQPIRWSHLLLSHALSFRNDLERLQQLVPRVSVLPLGCGALAGNPFAVDREFLAQELGFQRIAENSLWGVGDRDFIIEFLQWSSLTMAHISRMAEDLIIYSTAEFGFVTLSDAYSTGSSIMPQKKNPDSLELLRGKSGRIFGNMAGFLMTYKGLPSTYNKDLQEDKEPLFDAVDNVSASLKIAEGVIATMNVHPEKMLQALTMDVLATDLADYLVRKGIPFRETHHISGRAVALAEARGCQLNDLTFEDYKTLSDKFSEDIHEVFNFEASVERRESIGESNILLSNREGTLASNSYPTQASGGGYQSRRPNPYAQQDAPYYEMKDVSDNSSHVAATTPGDMSSFYKEIVSIQDMLGNFNDNVSRVGDLHSRSLNNMDDAAAQRNASQLDELVEETSALSNQLKRRIKALEAQPASGRDAQIRRQQTALVKSKFVEAIQNYQQVEQQYRTKYKQRMERQYKIVKPDATPEEIRAVVNDTNNDQIFSQALMSSRYGDSQRAYREVQERHEEVKRIEQTLAELAQLFNDMSVLVEQQDEVVNAIETTAAEVEKDVETGLNYTNKAVDSARAARKKRWICFFIIVIVLIVVAIVLAVVITNNIKNTGNALGNKNSNPAPAPTTSA
;
A
#
# COMPACT_ATOMS: atom_id res chain seq x y z
N MET A 1 54.89 -19.76 8.25
CA MET A 1 54.83 -18.55 9.08
C MET A 1 53.55 -18.62 9.87
N THR A 2 53.64 -18.54 11.19
CA THR A 2 52.51 -18.69 12.12
C THR A 2 51.43 -17.64 11.84
N ASP A 3 50.30 -18.10 11.32
CA ASP A 3 49.09 -17.31 11.12
C ASP A 3 48.59 -16.80 12.48
N LYS A 4 48.81 -15.51 12.75
CA LYS A 4 48.16 -14.86 13.87
C LYS A 4 46.64 -14.87 13.61
N PRO A 5 45.81 -15.24 14.60
CA PRO A 5 44.36 -15.07 14.49
C PRO A 5 44.04 -13.60 14.22
N THR A 6 43.00 -13.35 13.43
CA THR A 6 42.44 -12.01 13.20
C THR A 6 42.25 -11.32 14.57
N LYS A 7 42.64 -10.04 14.70
CA LYS A 7 42.38 -9.27 15.94
C LYS A 7 40.94 -9.49 16.37
N ALA A 8 40.73 -9.71 17.67
CA ALA A 8 39.50 -10.23 18.22
C ALA A 8 38.29 -9.35 17.84
N LYS A 9 37.53 -9.80 16.83
CA LYS A 9 36.18 -9.29 16.55
C LYS A 9 35.30 -9.58 17.76
N LEU A 10 34.25 -8.79 17.98
CA LEU A 10 33.31 -8.96 19.10
C LEU A 10 32.70 -10.39 19.16
N TRP A 11 32.66 -11.09 18.03
CA TRP A 11 32.18 -12.46 17.87
C TRP A 11 33.29 -13.49 17.55
N GLY A 12 34.56 -13.08 17.57
CA GLY A 12 35.71 -13.81 17.02
C GLY A 12 36.22 -15.00 17.83
N GLY A 13 35.83 -15.14 19.12
CA GLY A 13 36.38 -16.15 20.03
C GLY A 13 36.16 -17.62 19.62
N ARG A 14 35.25 -17.89 18.67
CA ARG A 14 34.91 -19.23 18.18
C ARG A 14 35.63 -19.61 16.87
N PHE A 15 36.20 -18.65 16.14
CA PHE A 15 36.68 -18.88 14.77
C PHE A 15 38.16 -19.24 14.76
N THR A 16 38.51 -20.33 14.07
CA THR A 16 39.88 -20.86 13.97
C THR A 16 40.63 -20.45 12.69
N GLY A 17 39.95 -19.77 11.76
CA GLY A 17 40.50 -19.31 10.48
C GLY A 17 40.17 -17.84 10.18
N LYS A 18 40.68 -17.33 9.05
CA LYS A 18 40.40 -15.96 8.58
C LYS A 18 39.11 -15.93 7.75
N THR A 19 38.31 -14.89 7.91
CA THR A 19 37.18 -14.62 7.02
C THR A 19 37.70 -14.26 5.64
N ASP A 20 37.03 -14.77 4.59
CA ASP A 20 37.34 -14.39 3.21
C ASP A 20 37.15 -12.86 3.00
N PRO A 21 38.08 -12.16 2.33
CA PRO A 21 37.97 -10.72 2.10
C PRO A 21 36.69 -10.28 1.37
N LEU A 22 36.17 -11.09 0.44
CA LEU A 22 34.92 -10.81 -0.26
C LEU A 22 33.74 -10.90 0.72
N MET A 23 33.70 -11.94 1.56
CA MET A 23 32.67 -12.08 2.58
C MET A 23 32.74 -10.94 3.61
N HIS A 24 33.96 -10.49 3.94
CA HIS A 24 34.16 -9.33 4.81
C HIS A 24 33.51 -8.07 4.23
N ALA A 25 33.83 -7.74 2.98
CA ALA A 25 33.30 -6.57 2.29
C ALA A 25 31.78 -6.65 2.07
N PHE A 26 31.26 -7.85 1.80
CA PHE A 26 29.82 -8.08 1.61
C PHE A 26 29.01 -7.93 2.90
N ASN A 27 29.57 -8.31 4.04
CA ASN A 27 28.91 -8.25 5.36
C ASN A 27 29.04 -6.88 6.06
N GLN A 28 30.03 -6.08 5.68
CA GLN A 28 30.32 -4.78 6.30
C GLN A 28 29.20 -3.77 6.01
N SER A 29 28.67 -3.13 7.06
CA SER A 29 27.59 -2.15 6.95
C SER A 29 28.01 -0.72 7.26
N LEU A 30 29.22 -0.50 7.78
CA LEU A 30 29.71 0.83 8.19
C LEU A 30 29.61 1.92 7.12
N ARG A 31 29.73 1.55 5.83
CA ARG A 31 29.63 2.48 4.71
C ARG A 31 28.31 3.27 4.71
N TYR A 32 27.22 2.68 5.22
CA TYR A 32 25.89 3.29 5.29
C TYR A 32 25.37 3.44 6.72
N ASP A 33 25.61 2.48 7.62
CA ASP A 33 25.03 2.52 8.98
C ASP A 33 25.68 3.56 9.90
N LYS A 34 26.84 4.13 9.50
CA LYS A 34 27.44 5.29 10.15
C LYS A 34 26.49 6.48 10.29
N ARG A 35 25.43 6.56 9.47
CA ARG A 35 24.35 7.56 9.61
C ARG A 35 23.67 7.52 10.98
N MET A 36 23.71 6.38 11.67
CA MET A 36 23.10 6.19 12.98
C MET A 36 24.04 6.47 14.15
N TYR A 37 25.24 7.06 13.93
CA TYR A 37 26.23 7.24 15.00
C TYR A 37 25.66 7.93 16.25
N SER A 38 24.89 9.01 16.08
CA SER A 38 24.29 9.74 17.21
C SER A 38 23.15 8.96 17.87
N ALA A 39 22.41 8.14 17.12
CA ALA A 39 21.41 7.24 17.70
C ALA A 39 22.07 6.15 18.58
N ASP A 40 23.12 5.51 18.07
CA ASP A 40 23.90 4.50 18.81
C ASP A 40 24.56 5.07 20.07
N ILE A 41 25.11 6.28 19.99
CA ILE A 41 25.74 6.95 21.13
C ILE A 41 24.69 7.33 22.18
N ARG A 42 23.56 7.96 21.80
CA ARG A 42 22.45 8.26 22.72
C ARG A 42 21.91 7.00 23.39
N GLY A 43 21.68 5.94 22.61
CA GLY A 43 21.27 4.62 23.11
C GLY A 43 22.27 4.04 24.11
N SER A 44 23.56 4.17 23.82
CA SER A 44 24.65 3.72 24.68
C SER A 44 24.79 4.52 25.97
N ILE A 45 24.61 5.85 25.94
CA ILE A 45 24.57 6.69 27.15
C ILE A 45 23.40 6.28 28.06
N ALA A 46 22.20 6.11 27.49
CA ALA A 46 21.04 5.66 28.25
C ALA A 46 21.26 4.26 28.86
N TYR A 47 21.88 3.36 28.10
CA TYR A 47 22.21 2.02 28.58
C TYR A 47 23.25 2.04 29.71
N ALA A 48 24.28 2.87 29.62
CA ALA A 48 25.27 3.04 30.70
C ALA A 48 24.60 3.52 32.01
N LYS A 49 23.68 4.47 31.91
CA LYS A 49 22.87 4.94 33.06
C LYS A 49 22.03 3.81 33.65
N SER A 50 21.40 2.98 32.80
CA SER A 50 20.60 1.83 33.24
C SER A 50 21.45 0.75 33.94
N LEU A 51 22.63 0.43 33.39
CA LEU A 51 23.59 -0.49 34.02
C LEU A 51 24.07 0.02 35.38
N SER A 52 24.22 1.33 35.55
CA SER A 52 24.57 1.91 36.84
C SER A 52 23.44 1.77 37.87
N ARG A 53 22.18 1.97 37.46
CA ARG A 53 21.01 1.78 38.32
C ARG A 53 20.87 0.36 38.86
N VAL A 54 21.26 -0.66 38.09
CA VAL A 54 21.24 -2.07 38.54
C VAL A 54 22.54 -2.52 39.20
N GLY A 55 23.50 -1.61 39.42
CA GLY A 55 24.75 -1.88 40.14
C GLY A 55 25.82 -2.63 39.35
N ILE A 56 25.69 -2.75 38.02
CA ILE A 56 26.73 -3.33 37.15
C ILE A 56 27.87 -2.34 36.95
N LEU A 57 27.53 -1.05 36.82
CA LEU A 57 28.49 0.05 36.77
C LEU A 57 28.40 0.89 38.04
N THR A 58 29.54 1.25 38.59
CA THR A 58 29.60 2.33 39.60
C THR A 58 29.28 3.67 38.95
N GLU A 59 28.84 4.67 39.74
CA GLU A 59 28.58 6.03 39.21
C GLU A 59 29.81 6.63 38.52
N GLY A 60 31.01 6.40 39.07
CA GLY A 60 32.26 6.87 38.48
C GLY A 60 32.63 6.16 37.17
N GLU A 61 32.33 4.86 37.04
CA GLU A 61 32.48 4.13 35.77
C GLU A 61 31.48 4.63 34.72
N MET A 62 30.22 4.84 35.11
CA MET A 62 29.19 5.38 34.23
C MET A 62 29.55 6.78 33.73
N GLY A 63 30.02 7.68 34.61
CA GLY A 63 30.49 9.01 34.22
C GLY A 63 31.60 8.95 33.17
N LYS A 64 32.62 8.12 33.37
CA LYS A 64 33.70 7.93 32.38
C LYS A 64 33.20 7.42 31.03
N ILE A 65 32.23 6.52 31.01
CA ILE A 65 31.63 6.01 29.77
C ILE A 65 30.87 7.12 29.06
N VAL A 66 30.05 7.90 29.77
CA VAL A 66 29.27 9.01 29.19
C VAL A 66 30.19 10.10 28.64
N ASP A 67 31.21 10.50 29.40
CA ASP A 67 32.20 11.48 28.94
C ASP A 67 32.96 10.99 27.70
N GLY A 68 33.39 9.72 27.71
CA GLY A 68 34.04 9.09 26.57
C GLY A 68 33.15 9.06 25.32
N LEU A 69 31.88 8.65 25.47
CA LEU A 69 30.91 8.63 24.37
C LEU A 69 30.62 10.04 23.82
N SER A 70 30.60 11.05 24.68
CA SER A 70 30.42 12.46 24.25
C SER A 70 31.60 12.94 23.39
N VAL A 71 32.82 12.49 23.69
CA VAL A 71 34.00 12.75 22.83
C VAL A 71 33.85 12.02 21.49
N VAL A 72 33.41 10.76 21.49
CA VAL A 72 33.17 10.00 20.25
C VAL A 72 32.12 10.67 19.36
N GLU A 73 31.03 11.16 19.95
CA GLU A 73 29.99 11.89 19.20
C GLU A 73 30.58 13.14 18.55
N LYS A 74 31.38 13.90 19.30
CA LYS A 74 32.02 15.10 18.79
C LYS A 74 32.99 14.82 17.63
N GLU A 75 33.72 13.71 17.70
CA GLU A 75 34.60 13.30 16.61
C GLU A 75 33.85 12.97 15.32
N TRP A 76 32.65 12.38 15.42
CA TRP A 76 31.78 12.14 14.27
C TRP A 76 31.20 13.44 13.70
N GLU A 77 30.68 14.33 14.56
CA GLU A 77 30.14 15.64 14.17
C GLU A 77 31.18 16.50 13.43
N ASP A 78 32.41 16.53 13.96
CA ASP A 78 33.50 17.33 13.41
C ASP A 78 34.18 16.66 12.19
N GLY A 79 33.75 15.43 11.83
CA GLY A 79 34.30 14.67 10.71
C GLY A 79 35.74 14.19 10.89
N VAL A 80 36.23 14.13 12.14
CA VAL A 80 37.60 13.75 12.48
C VAL A 80 37.73 12.29 12.93
N PHE A 81 36.61 11.60 13.19
CA PHE A 81 36.59 10.19 13.53
C PHE A 81 37.32 9.34 12.48
N GLN A 82 38.31 8.57 12.92
CA GLN A 82 39.10 7.71 12.03
C GLN A 82 38.49 6.32 11.98
N VAL A 83 37.88 5.98 10.84
CA VAL A 83 37.35 4.64 10.55
C VAL A 83 38.51 3.67 10.31
N ASN A 84 38.44 2.50 10.94
CA ASN A 84 39.38 1.41 10.70
C ASN A 84 38.80 0.35 9.76
N ASP A 85 39.65 -0.34 9.01
CA ASP A 85 39.25 -1.44 8.10
C ASP A 85 38.53 -2.59 8.82
N ASP A 86 38.85 -2.79 10.11
CA ASP A 86 38.24 -3.81 10.97
C ASP A 86 36.89 -3.36 11.58
N ASP A 87 36.48 -2.10 11.39
CA ASP A 87 35.18 -1.60 11.87
C ASP A 87 34.07 -2.15 10.95
N GLU A 88 33.39 -3.22 11.40
CA GLU A 88 32.34 -3.92 10.64
C GLU A 88 31.08 -3.05 10.45
N ASP A 89 30.69 -2.34 11.50
CA ASP A 89 29.47 -1.55 11.62
C ASP A 89 29.69 -0.36 12.57
N ILE A 90 28.73 0.57 12.61
CA ILE A 90 28.80 1.75 13.48
C ILE A 90 28.98 1.39 14.95
N HIS A 91 28.35 0.30 15.40
CA HIS A 91 28.41 -0.12 16.80
C HIS A 91 29.83 -0.56 17.19
N THR A 92 30.53 -1.26 16.28
CA THR A 92 31.92 -1.69 16.47
C THR A 92 32.86 -0.51 16.43
N ALA A 93 32.65 0.44 15.50
CA ALA A 93 33.43 1.66 15.40
C ALA A 93 33.36 2.49 16.70
N ASN A 94 32.14 2.74 17.20
CA ASN A 94 31.92 3.51 18.43
C ASN A 94 32.47 2.79 19.66
N GLU A 95 32.27 1.47 19.79
CA GLU A 95 32.79 0.69 20.91
C GLU A 95 34.32 0.61 20.92
N ARG A 96 34.94 0.43 19.74
CA ARG A 96 36.40 0.51 19.61
C ARG A 96 36.89 1.87 20.08
N ARG A 97 36.33 2.95 19.53
CA ARG A 97 36.80 4.30 19.84
C ARG A 97 36.62 4.63 21.32
N LEU A 98 35.49 4.25 21.91
CA LEU A 98 35.28 4.37 23.35
C LEU A 98 36.37 3.62 24.13
N THR A 99 36.66 2.38 23.76
CA THR A 99 37.70 1.55 24.42
C THR A 99 39.10 2.16 24.29
N GLU A 100 39.43 2.80 23.17
CA GLU A 100 40.69 3.55 23.01
C GLU A 100 40.79 4.75 23.96
N LEU A 101 39.66 5.39 24.27
CA LEU A 101 39.60 6.56 25.16
C LEU A 101 39.62 6.19 26.64
N ILE A 102 38.90 5.14 27.06
CA ILE A 102 38.68 4.81 28.48
C ILE A 102 39.25 3.44 28.91
N GLY A 103 39.94 2.75 27.99
CA GLY A 103 40.53 1.44 28.24
C GLY A 103 39.51 0.31 28.37
N PRO A 104 39.85 -0.80 29.07
CA PRO A 104 39.00 -1.99 29.18
C PRO A 104 37.59 -1.77 29.76
N LEU A 105 37.36 -0.61 30.39
CA LEU A 105 36.05 -0.22 30.88
C LEU A 105 35.00 -0.14 29.75
N GLY A 106 35.41 0.21 28.52
CA GLY A 106 34.50 0.25 27.36
C GLY A 106 33.77 -1.07 27.14
N GLY A 107 34.45 -2.20 27.36
CA GLY A 107 33.86 -3.53 27.21
C GLY A 107 32.76 -3.87 28.23
N LYS A 108 32.67 -3.15 29.36
CA LYS A 108 31.57 -3.34 30.32
C LYS A 108 30.23 -2.80 29.79
N LEU A 109 30.24 -1.84 28.86
CA LEU A 109 29.03 -1.20 28.35
C LEU A 109 28.10 -2.20 27.63
N HIS A 110 28.67 -3.23 27.00
CA HIS A 110 27.88 -4.24 26.28
C HIS A 110 27.24 -5.30 27.21
N THR A 111 27.43 -5.22 28.53
CA THR A 111 26.91 -6.22 29.48
C THR A 111 25.39 -6.36 29.36
N GLY A 112 24.91 -7.55 28.99
CA GLY A 112 23.47 -7.84 28.86
C GLY A 112 22.77 -7.26 27.63
N ARG A 113 23.50 -6.54 26.77
CA ARG A 113 23.00 -5.99 25.50
C ARG A 113 23.37 -6.93 24.34
N SER A 114 22.63 -6.86 23.25
CA SER A 114 22.98 -7.50 21.99
C SER A 114 23.05 -6.46 20.89
N ARG A 115 23.70 -6.79 19.77
CA ARG A 115 23.55 -5.98 18.55
C ARG A 115 22.10 -5.98 18.03
N ASN A 116 21.32 -7.03 18.30
CA ASN A 116 19.96 -7.16 17.79
C ASN A 116 19.00 -6.12 18.39
N ASP A 117 19.00 -5.93 19.71
CA ASP A 117 18.18 -4.91 20.36
C ASP A 117 18.79 -3.52 20.27
N GLN A 118 20.12 -3.40 20.19
CA GLN A 118 20.81 -2.14 19.93
C GLN A 118 20.44 -1.57 18.55
N VAL A 119 20.67 -2.29 17.45
CA VAL A 119 20.38 -1.78 16.11
C VAL A 119 18.89 -1.49 15.90
N ALA A 120 18.00 -2.29 16.51
CA ALA A 120 16.56 -2.04 16.47
C ALA A 120 16.19 -0.74 17.22
N THR A 121 16.93 -0.38 18.26
CA THR A 121 16.77 0.89 18.99
C THR A 121 17.29 2.05 18.15
N ASP A 122 18.48 1.91 17.59
CA ASP A 122 19.16 2.96 16.83
C ASP A 122 18.37 3.34 15.59
N MET A 123 17.84 2.35 14.86
CA MET A 123 16.99 2.58 13.69
C MET A 123 15.72 3.37 14.02
N ARG A 124 15.09 3.09 15.17
CA ARG A 124 13.87 3.79 15.59
C ARG A 124 14.16 5.20 16.08
N LEU A 125 15.24 5.39 16.84
CA LEU A 125 15.69 6.72 17.26
C LEU A 125 16.03 7.57 16.04
N TRP A 126 16.79 7.02 15.10
CA TRP A 126 17.15 7.69 13.85
C TRP A 126 15.89 8.07 13.08
N LEU A 127 14.97 7.13 12.84
CA LEU A 127 13.75 7.44 12.09
C LEU A 127 12.85 8.46 12.79
N LEU A 128 12.75 8.44 14.13
CA LEU A 128 11.98 9.43 14.87
C LEU A 128 12.52 10.85 14.71
N ASP A 129 13.83 11.01 14.53
CA ASP A 129 14.43 12.31 14.26
C ASP A 129 14.16 12.75 12.82
N GLU A 130 14.36 11.85 11.85
CA GLU A 130 14.11 12.15 10.43
C GLU A 130 12.64 12.46 10.13
N VAL A 131 11.70 11.78 10.80
CA VAL A 131 10.26 12.03 10.65
C VAL A 131 9.90 13.47 11.00
N LYS A 132 10.60 14.12 11.94
CA LYS A 132 10.35 15.53 12.29
C LYS A 132 10.66 16.46 11.13
N ASP A 133 11.74 16.21 10.41
CA ASP A 133 12.16 17.04 9.28
C ASP A 133 11.28 16.80 8.05
N VAL A 134 10.88 15.55 7.83
CA VAL A 134 9.91 15.17 6.80
C VAL A 134 8.55 15.82 7.08
N GLU A 135 8.09 15.82 8.34
CA GLU A 135 6.84 16.48 8.75
C GLU A 135 6.88 17.99 8.46
N GLN A 136 8.01 18.65 8.76
CA GLN A 136 8.20 20.07 8.45
C GLN A 136 8.15 20.34 6.94
N GLY A 137 8.77 19.49 6.13
CA GLY A 137 8.73 19.61 4.66
C GLY A 137 7.31 19.52 4.10
N LEU A 138 6.49 18.56 4.59
CA LEU A 138 5.09 18.45 4.20
C LEU A 138 4.25 19.66 4.62
N ARG A 139 4.47 20.15 5.85
CA ARG A 139 3.79 21.36 6.34
C ARG A 139 4.16 22.58 5.50
N ALA A 140 5.43 22.73 5.14
CA ALA A 140 5.91 23.84 4.33
C ALA A 140 5.32 23.82 2.91
N LEU A 141 5.32 22.67 2.24
CA LEU A 141 4.68 22.48 0.94
C LEU A 141 3.17 22.77 0.99
N THR A 142 2.47 22.20 1.97
CA THR A 142 1.02 22.41 2.14
C THR A 142 0.71 23.88 2.39
N ARG A 143 1.50 24.54 3.24
CA ARG A 143 1.36 25.96 3.54
C ARG A 143 1.51 26.82 2.28
N VAL A 144 2.55 26.61 1.47
CA VAL A 144 2.75 27.43 0.26
C VAL A 144 1.64 27.22 -0.77
N MET A 145 1.10 25.99 -0.90
CA MET A 145 -0.05 25.72 -1.75
C MET A 145 -1.29 26.49 -1.31
N VAL A 146 -1.58 26.51 -0.01
CA VAL A 146 -2.73 27.23 0.55
C VAL A 146 -2.57 28.74 0.42
N GLU A 147 -1.37 29.27 0.71
CA GLU A 147 -1.05 30.69 0.56
C GLU A 147 -1.25 31.16 -0.89
N ARG A 148 -0.77 30.36 -1.87
CA ARG A 148 -1.00 30.65 -3.29
C ARG A 148 -2.46 30.52 -3.69
N ALA A 149 -3.15 29.47 -3.23
CA ALA A 149 -4.56 29.29 -3.51
C ALA A 149 -5.42 30.48 -3.04
N ASP A 150 -5.11 31.08 -1.89
CA ASP A 150 -5.81 32.29 -1.43
C ASP A 150 -5.48 33.54 -2.27
N GLN A 151 -4.22 33.70 -2.68
CA GLN A 151 -3.77 34.83 -3.51
C GLN A 151 -4.29 34.75 -4.96
N GLU A 152 -4.53 33.55 -5.47
CA GLU A 152 -4.81 33.27 -6.88
C GLU A 152 -6.23 32.71 -7.10
N LYS A 153 -7.14 32.94 -6.15
CA LYS A 153 -8.51 32.40 -6.16
C LYS A 153 -9.41 32.87 -7.30
N ASP A 154 -9.09 34.00 -7.91
CA ASP A 154 -9.89 34.55 -9.00
C ASP A 154 -9.53 33.92 -10.37
N TYR A 155 -8.49 33.07 -10.43
CA TYR A 155 -8.03 32.50 -11.69
C TYR A 155 -8.88 31.30 -12.09
N LEU A 156 -9.49 31.39 -13.27
CA LEU A 156 -10.27 30.34 -13.88
C LEU A 156 -9.44 29.55 -14.89
N LEU A 157 -9.64 28.24 -14.92
CA LEU A 157 -9.09 27.34 -15.93
C LEU A 157 -10.09 26.24 -16.29
N PRO A 158 -9.91 25.54 -17.42
CA PRO A 158 -10.66 24.32 -17.69
C PRO A 158 -10.32 23.25 -16.65
N GLY A 159 -11.33 22.61 -16.05
CA GLY A 159 -11.15 21.33 -15.36
C GLY A 159 -10.91 20.23 -16.39
N TYR A 160 -10.22 19.16 -16.01
CA TYR A 160 -9.89 18.07 -16.93
C TYR A 160 -10.36 16.71 -16.41
N THR A 161 -11.02 15.96 -17.29
CA THR A 161 -11.25 14.52 -17.14
C THR A 161 -10.77 13.84 -18.43
N HIS A 162 -9.98 12.77 -18.33
CA HIS A 162 -9.32 12.15 -19.50
C HIS A 162 -8.46 13.13 -20.33
N LEU A 163 -7.94 14.19 -19.68
CA LEU A 163 -7.26 15.31 -20.33
C LEU A 163 -8.10 16.04 -21.40
N GLN A 164 -9.41 15.82 -21.41
CA GLN A 164 -10.38 16.61 -22.17
C GLN A 164 -10.90 17.75 -21.29
N ARG A 165 -11.19 18.89 -21.92
CA ARG A 165 -11.74 20.06 -21.23
C ARG A 165 -13.14 19.71 -20.71
N GLY A 166 -13.28 19.75 -19.39
CA GLY A 166 -14.54 19.71 -18.69
C GLY A 166 -14.98 21.11 -18.27
N GLN A 167 -15.82 21.17 -17.24
CA GLN A 167 -16.35 22.42 -16.70
C GLN A 167 -15.24 23.35 -16.18
N PRO A 168 -15.46 24.67 -16.18
CA PRO A 168 -14.53 25.62 -15.56
C PRO A 168 -14.39 25.33 -14.06
N ILE A 169 -13.16 25.46 -13.57
CA ILE A 169 -12.82 25.39 -12.14
C ILE A 169 -11.94 26.57 -11.77
N ARG A 170 -11.68 26.75 -10.47
CA ARG A 170 -10.66 27.69 -9.99
C ARG A 170 -9.29 27.03 -9.93
N TRP A 171 -8.26 27.78 -10.26
CA TRP A 171 -6.88 27.36 -10.09
C TRP A 171 -6.57 27.03 -8.62
N SER A 172 -7.07 27.86 -7.71
CA SER A 172 -7.00 27.63 -6.26
C SER A 172 -7.59 26.28 -5.87
N HIS A 173 -8.71 25.87 -6.49
CA HIS A 173 -9.34 24.58 -6.22
C HIS A 173 -8.44 23.40 -6.64
N LEU A 174 -7.73 23.52 -7.77
CA LEU A 174 -6.74 22.51 -8.16
C LEU A 174 -5.57 22.45 -7.18
N LEU A 175 -5.00 23.59 -6.78
CA LEU A 175 -3.91 23.64 -5.78
C LEU A 175 -4.34 23.01 -4.45
N LEU A 176 -5.55 23.33 -3.97
CA LEU A 176 -6.10 22.77 -2.74
C LEU A 176 -6.35 21.26 -2.85
N SER A 177 -6.70 20.74 -4.03
CA SER A 177 -6.84 19.30 -4.24
C SER A 177 -5.53 18.53 -3.98
N HIS A 178 -4.40 19.08 -4.42
CA HIS A 178 -3.07 18.54 -4.14
C HIS A 178 -2.69 18.74 -2.67
N ALA A 179 -2.95 19.93 -2.11
CA ALA A 179 -2.70 20.23 -0.70
C ALA A 179 -3.44 19.28 0.25
N LEU A 180 -4.68 18.91 -0.07
CA LEU A 180 -5.47 17.93 0.70
C LEU A 180 -4.84 16.54 0.67
N SER A 181 -4.25 16.13 -0.45
CA SER A 181 -3.49 14.87 -0.54
C SER A 181 -2.31 14.88 0.42
N PHE A 182 -1.52 15.96 0.44
CA PHE A 182 -0.38 16.13 1.35
C PHE A 182 -0.77 16.28 2.82
N ARG A 183 -1.90 16.93 3.11
CA ARG A 183 -2.47 16.97 4.46
C ARG A 183 -2.81 15.56 4.97
N ASN A 184 -3.40 14.72 4.12
CA ASN A 184 -3.71 13.35 4.50
C ASN A 184 -2.43 12.50 4.65
N ASP A 185 -1.38 12.78 3.87
CA ASP A 185 -0.07 12.14 4.05
C ASP A 185 0.59 12.56 5.37
N LEU A 186 0.48 13.84 5.74
CA LEU A 186 0.92 14.37 7.03
C LEU A 186 0.20 13.66 8.19
N GLU A 187 -1.12 13.49 8.09
CA GLU A 187 -1.89 12.75 9.09
C GLU A 187 -1.41 11.30 9.23
N ARG A 188 -1.20 10.59 8.11
CA ARG A 188 -0.68 9.22 8.13
C ARG A 188 0.71 9.13 8.75
N LEU A 189 1.60 10.08 8.46
CA LEU A 189 2.93 10.15 9.06
C LEU A 189 2.84 10.31 10.58
N GLN A 190 1.98 11.20 11.07
CA GLN A 190 1.77 11.40 12.50
C GLN A 190 1.19 10.17 13.19
N GLN A 191 0.27 9.47 12.52
CA GLN A 191 -0.29 8.21 13.01
C GLN A 191 0.75 7.08 13.08
N LEU A 192 1.84 7.16 12.30
CA LEU A 192 2.94 6.19 12.29
C LEU A 192 3.88 6.36 13.50
N VAL A 193 4.10 7.59 13.97
CA VAL A 193 5.05 7.91 15.05
C VAL A 193 4.89 7.04 16.30
N PRO A 194 3.68 6.78 16.85
CA PRO A 194 3.51 5.90 18.01
C PRO A 194 3.96 4.44 17.78
N ARG A 195 3.94 3.96 16.53
CA ARG A 195 4.40 2.61 16.16
C ARG A 195 5.91 2.56 15.92
N VAL A 196 6.52 3.66 15.48
CA VAL A 196 7.99 3.81 15.48
C VAL A 196 8.52 3.95 16.91
N SER A 197 7.81 4.70 17.76
CA SER A 197 8.18 5.02 19.15
C SER A 197 7.92 3.88 20.14
N VAL A 198 8.48 2.70 19.83
CA VAL A 198 8.52 1.53 20.72
C VAL A 198 9.97 1.17 21.03
N LEU A 199 10.37 1.16 22.31
CA LEU A 199 11.74 0.84 22.74
C LEU A 199 12.00 -0.68 22.72
N PRO A 200 12.93 -1.19 21.88
CA PRO A 200 13.35 -2.59 21.93
C PRO A 200 14.57 -2.83 22.84
N LEU A 201 15.31 -1.79 23.24
CA LEU A 201 16.46 -1.92 24.13
C LEU A 201 16.11 -2.66 25.43
N GLY A 202 16.94 -3.63 25.80
CA GLY A 202 16.69 -4.56 26.91
C GLY A 202 16.01 -5.86 26.50
N CYS A 203 15.76 -6.07 25.19
CA CYS A 203 15.34 -7.38 24.66
C CYS A 203 16.51 -8.35 24.47
N GLY A 204 17.75 -7.90 24.62
CA GLY A 204 18.95 -8.71 24.45
C GLY A 204 19.01 -9.29 23.03
N ALA A 205 19.54 -10.52 22.89
CA ALA A 205 19.62 -11.14 21.56
C ALA A 205 18.26 -11.62 21.03
N LEU A 206 17.39 -12.11 21.93
CA LEU A 206 16.04 -12.58 21.62
C LEU A 206 15.17 -12.84 22.88
N ALA A 207 15.79 -13.16 24.03
CA ALA A 207 15.10 -13.70 25.21
C ALA A 207 15.02 -12.71 26.39
N GLY A 208 15.31 -11.42 26.15
CA GLY A 208 15.37 -10.40 27.18
C GLY A 208 16.76 -10.22 27.78
N ASN A 209 16.91 -9.16 28.58
CA ASN A 209 18.11 -8.86 29.33
C ASN A 209 18.15 -9.66 30.65
N PRO A 210 19.24 -10.40 30.96
CA PRO A 210 19.32 -11.26 32.14
C PRO A 210 19.64 -10.52 33.45
N PHE A 211 19.90 -9.21 33.39
CA PHE A 211 20.30 -8.38 34.53
C PHE A 211 19.20 -7.42 35.00
N ALA A 212 17.96 -7.63 34.55
CA ALA A 212 16.78 -6.88 34.98
C ALA A 212 16.93 -5.34 34.84
N VAL A 213 17.55 -4.89 33.74
CA VAL A 213 17.60 -3.45 33.41
C VAL A 213 16.19 -2.86 33.34
N ASP A 214 16.04 -1.63 33.85
CA ASP A 214 14.76 -0.92 33.85
C ASP A 214 14.46 -0.37 32.44
N ARG A 215 13.58 -1.07 31.72
CA ARG A 215 13.19 -0.71 30.35
C ARG A 215 12.26 0.49 30.28
N GLU A 216 11.49 0.75 31.33
CA GLU A 216 10.65 1.96 31.41
C GLU A 216 11.53 3.20 31.59
N PHE A 217 12.57 3.11 32.45
CA PHE A 217 13.59 4.14 32.52
C PHE A 217 14.27 4.38 31.18
N LEU A 218 14.69 3.31 30.48
CA LEU A 218 15.32 3.44 29.16
C LEU A 218 14.39 4.11 28.15
N ALA A 219 13.09 3.78 28.17
CA ALA A 219 12.12 4.40 27.27
C ALA A 219 11.98 5.89 27.55
N GLN A 220 11.87 6.28 28.83
CA GLN A 220 11.79 7.68 29.24
C GLN A 220 13.06 8.45 28.88
N GLU A 221 14.23 7.88 29.18
CA GLU A 221 15.55 8.49 28.92
C GLU A 221 15.77 8.77 27.42
N LEU A 222 15.26 7.88 26.56
CA LEU A 222 15.40 7.98 25.11
C LEU A 222 14.18 8.60 24.41
N GLY A 223 13.14 9.01 25.16
CA GLY A 223 11.95 9.66 24.62
C GLY A 223 10.99 8.73 23.84
N PHE A 224 11.04 7.42 24.09
CA PHE A 224 10.08 6.46 23.53
C PHE A 224 8.73 6.50 24.26
N GLN A 225 7.62 6.30 23.53
CA GLN A 225 6.27 6.32 24.09
C GLN A 225 5.90 5.02 24.83
N ARG A 226 6.51 3.89 24.45
CA ARG A 226 6.26 2.57 25.06
C ARG A 226 7.43 1.63 24.87
N ILE A 227 7.45 0.53 25.62
CA ILE A 227 8.42 -0.55 25.47
C ILE A 227 7.89 -1.67 24.56
N ALA A 228 8.78 -2.42 23.92
CA ALA A 228 8.40 -3.65 23.24
C ALA A 228 7.97 -4.71 24.26
N GLU A 229 6.75 -5.23 24.13
CA GLU A 229 6.14 -6.14 25.12
C GLU A 229 6.72 -7.57 25.06
N ASN A 230 7.33 -7.94 23.94
CA ASN A 230 7.90 -9.26 23.72
C ASN A 230 9.31 -9.11 23.13
N SER A 231 10.28 -9.85 23.68
CA SER A 231 11.68 -9.74 23.26
C SER A 231 11.97 -10.33 21.88
N LEU A 232 11.24 -11.37 21.47
CA LEU A 232 11.35 -11.92 20.12
C LEU A 232 10.87 -10.89 19.10
N TRP A 233 9.70 -10.31 19.37
CA TRP A 233 9.16 -9.24 18.53
C TRP A 233 10.06 -8.00 18.53
N GLY A 234 10.55 -7.55 19.69
CA GLY A 234 11.38 -6.34 19.79
C GLY A 234 12.65 -6.37 18.93
N VAL A 235 13.26 -7.53 18.75
CA VAL A 235 14.47 -7.67 17.90
C VAL A 235 14.16 -8.05 16.45
N GLY A 236 13.03 -8.72 16.20
CA GLY A 236 12.61 -9.15 14.86
C GLY A 236 11.79 -8.12 14.08
N ASP A 237 11.11 -7.19 14.76
CA ASP A 237 10.17 -6.25 14.16
C ASP A 237 10.86 -5.26 13.21
N ARG A 238 10.32 -5.16 11.99
CA ARG A 238 10.64 -4.14 10.97
C ARG A 238 9.40 -3.54 10.33
N ASP A 239 8.22 -3.75 10.92
CA ASP A 239 6.95 -3.25 10.40
C ASP A 239 6.98 -1.71 10.29
N PHE A 240 7.60 -1.03 11.26
CA PHE A 240 7.74 0.43 11.26
C PHE A 240 8.51 0.98 10.04
N ILE A 241 9.46 0.21 9.49
CA ILE A 241 10.21 0.58 8.28
C ILE A 241 9.32 0.38 7.06
N ILE A 242 8.64 -0.76 6.99
CA ILE A 242 7.71 -1.08 5.89
C ILE A 242 6.59 -0.06 5.83
N GLU A 243 5.96 0.28 6.95
CA GLU A 243 4.91 1.30 7.01
C GLU A 243 5.45 2.69 6.57
N PHE A 244 6.68 3.06 6.96
CA PHE A 244 7.29 4.32 6.50
C PHE A 244 7.57 4.29 4.99
N LEU A 245 8.05 3.17 4.45
CA LEU A 245 8.28 3.01 3.01
C LEU A 245 6.98 3.02 2.20
N GLN A 246 5.91 2.43 2.72
CA GLN A 246 4.56 2.49 2.14
C GLN A 246 4.02 3.92 2.15
N TRP A 247 4.12 4.61 3.29
CA TRP A 247 3.76 6.02 3.42
C TRP A 247 4.55 6.91 2.44
N SER A 248 5.87 6.68 2.34
CA SER A 248 6.76 7.39 1.41
C SER A 248 6.34 7.15 -0.04
N SER A 249 5.99 5.91 -0.39
CA SER A 249 5.55 5.54 -1.74
C SER A 249 4.26 6.25 -2.13
N LEU A 250 3.28 6.29 -1.24
CA LEU A 250 2.01 7.00 -1.48
C LEU A 250 2.23 8.52 -1.61
N THR A 251 3.03 9.11 -0.71
CA THR A 251 3.37 10.54 -0.76
C THR A 251 4.04 10.90 -2.09
N MET A 252 4.99 10.07 -2.55
CA MET A 252 5.64 10.28 -3.84
C MET A 252 4.71 10.07 -5.03
N ALA A 253 3.66 9.23 -4.91
CA ALA A 253 2.64 9.11 -5.94
C ALA A 253 1.81 10.39 -6.04
N HIS A 254 1.42 11.01 -4.92
CA HIS A 254 0.76 12.33 -4.94
C HIS A 254 1.67 13.41 -5.53
N ILE A 255 2.95 13.44 -5.17
CA ILE A 255 3.95 14.32 -5.81
C ILE A 255 4.01 14.08 -7.31
N SER A 256 4.01 12.82 -7.77
CA SER A 256 4.06 12.52 -9.21
C SER A 256 2.82 13.00 -9.97
N ARG A 257 1.63 12.96 -9.34
CA ARG A 257 0.39 13.46 -9.96
C ARG A 257 0.42 14.98 -10.10
N MET A 258 0.84 15.69 -9.05
CA MET A 258 1.07 17.13 -9.12
C MET A 258 2.13 17.49 -10.18
N ALA A 259 3.22 16.73 -10.24
CA ALA A 259 4.26 16.93 -11.23
C ALA A 259 3.73 16.72 -12.67
N GLU A 260 2.87 15.73 -12.90
CA GLU A 260 2.23 15.51 -14.21
C GLU A 260 1.43 16.73 -14.66
N ASP A 261 0.53 17.22 -13.80
CA ASP A 261 -0.30 18.39 -14.09
C ASP A 261 0.58 19.58 -14.47
N LEU A 262 1.60 19.88 -13.67
CA LEU A 262 2.47 21.03 -13.89
C LEU A 262 3.39 20.87 -15.10
N ILE A 263 3.83 19.64 -15.43
CA ILE A 263 4.58 19.37 -16.66
C ILE A 263 3.69 19.70 -17.86
N ILE A 264 2.46 19.17 -17.90
CA ILE A 264 1.50 19.41 -18.98
C ILE A 264 1.20 20.91 -19.09
N TYR A 265 0.92 21.58 -17.97
CA TYR A 265 0.58 22.99 -17.92
C TYR A 265 1.74 23.93 -18.28
N SER A 266 2.98 23.44 -18.21
CA SER A 266 4.17 24.19 -18.63
C SER A 266 4.51 24.04 -20.12
N THR A 267 3.82 23.17 -20.85
CA THR A 267 4.02 22.97 -22.29
C THR A 267 3.67 24.23 -23.09
N ALA A 268 4.15 24.31 -24.34
CA ALA A 268 3.80 25.42 -25.22
C ALA A 268 2.31 25.39 -25.63
N GLU A 269 1.73 24.19 -25.69
CA GLU A 269 0.34 23.92 -26.06
C GLU A 269 -0.65 24.42 -25.00
N PHE A 270 -0.32 24.28 -23.71
CA PHE A 270 -1.15 24.78 -22.60
C PHE A 270 -0.69 26.17 -22.15
N GLY A 271 0.59 26.30 -21.79
CA GLY A 271 1.19 27.55 -21.37
C GLY A 271 0.59 28.18 -20.12
N PHE A 272 -0.12 27.41 -19.28
CA PHE A 272 -0.79 27.89 -18.08
C PHE A 272 0.18 28.29 -16.97
N VAL A 273 1.34 27.64 -16.91
CA VAL A 273 2.38 27.97 -15.94
C VAL A 273 3.75 28.12 -16.60
N THR A 274 4.66 28.80 -15.93
CA THR A 274 6.08 28.82 -16.28
C THR A 274 6.92 28.65 -15.03
N LEU A 275 7.74 27.61 -15.02
CA LEU A 275 8.66 27.36 -13.92
C LEU A 275 9.76 28.44 -13.87
N SER A 276 10.20 28.76 -12.65
CA SER A 276 11.33 29.64 -12.44
C SER A 276 12.64 28.99 -12.90
N ASP A 277 13.65 29.81 -13.21
CA ASP A 277 14.94 29.33 -13.69
C ASP A 277 15.67 28.44 -12.66
N ALA A 278 15.40 28.66 -11.37
CA ALA A 278 15.98 27.85 -10.30
C ALA A 278 15.52 26.38 -10.30
N TYR A 279 14.35 26.11 -10.88
CA TYR A 279 13.75 24.76 -10.92
C TYR A 279 13.50 24.26 -12.35
N SER A 280 14.08 24.91 -13.36
CA SER A 280 14.04 24.49 -14.75
C SER A 280 15.42 24.49 -15.36
N THR A 281 15.61 23.76 -16.46
CA THR A 281 16.84 23.84 -17.25
C THR A 281 16.55 24.37 -18.64
N GLY A 282 17.53 25.06 -19.21
CA GLY A 282 17.51 25.50 -20.60
C GLY A 282 18.16 24.47 -21.54
N SER A 283 17.86 24.57 -22.83
CA SER A 283 18.65 23.90 -23.87
C SER A 283 19.80 24.81 -24.31
N SER A 284 21.01 24.25 -24.45
CA SER A 284 22.16 24.96 -25.03
C SER A 284 21.98 25.35 -26.50
N ILE A 285 21.03 24.72 -27.21
CA ILE A 285 20.74 24.96 -28.64
C ILE A 285 19.44 25.77 -28.82
N MET A 286 18.46 25.60 -27.93
CA MET A 286 17.12 26.21 -28.05
C MET A 286 16.83 27.14 -26.87
N PRO A 287 17.15 28.45 -26.97
CA PRO A 287 17.08 29.38 -25.84
C PRO A 287 15.66 29.64 -25.33
N GLN A 288 14.63 29.38 -26.14
CA GLN A 288 13.22 29.48 -25.75
C GLN A 288 12.73 28.28 -24.92
N LYS A 289 13.45 27.15 -24.93
CA LYS A 289 12.99 25.89 -24.33
C LYS A 289 13.37 25.84 -22.85
N LYS A 290 12.37 25.88 -21.97
CA LYS A 290 12.50 25.58 -20.54
C LYS A 290 11.98 24.17 -20.26
N ASN A 291 12.85 23.29 -19.78
CA ASN A 291 12.50 21.92 -19.43
C ASN A 291 12.09 21.86 -17.94
N PRO A 292 11.01 21.16 -17.60
CA PRO A 292 10.55 21.00 -16.22
C PRO A 292 11.31 19.89 -15.48
N ASP A 293 12.64 19.89 -15.53
CA ASP A 293 13.51 18.81 -15.01
C ASP A 293 13.24 18.48 -13.54
N SER A 294 12.96 19.50 -12.72
CA SER A 294 12.60 19.32 -11.31
C SER A 294 11.35 18.44 -11.17
N LEU A 295 10.29 18.73 -11.92
CA LEU A 295 9.05 17.96 -11.93
C LEU A 295 9.25 16.56 -12.51
N GLU A 296 10.05 16.42 -13.57
CA GLU A 296 10.38 15.11 -14.15
C GLU A 296 11.13 14.23 -13.15
N LEU A 297 12.09 14.79 -12.41
CA LEU A 297 12.79 14.09 -11.34
C LEU A 297 11.87 13.73 -10.17
N LEU A 298 10.97 14.63 -9.77
CA LEU A 298 9.96 14.35 -8.75
C LEU A 298 9.09 13.15 -9.15
N ARG A 299 8.58 13.14 -10.38
CA ARG A 299 7.79 12.03 -10.94
C ARG A 299 8.61 10.74 -11.04
N GLY A 300 9.85 10.81 -11.52
CA GLY A 300 10.73 9.65 -11.69
C GLY A 300 11.17 9.00 -10.36
N LYS A 301 11.37 9.81 -9.31
CA LYS A 301 11.74 9.31 -7.97
C LYS A 301 10.62 8.49 -7.32
N SER A 302 9.36 8.65 -7.73
CA SER A 302 8.25 7.84 -7.20
C SER A 302 8.49 6.33 -7.41
N GLY A 303 8.98 5.94 -8.59
CA GLY A 303 9.30 4.55 -8.90
C GLY A 303 10.44 3.98 -8.06
N ARG A 304 11.47 4.79 -7.75
CA ARG A 304 12.58 4.39 -6.86
C ARG A 304 12.08 4.08 -5.46
N ILE A 305 11.24 4.95 -4.90
CA ILE A 305 10.70 4.77 -3.54
C ILE A 305 9.77 3.57 -3.45
N PHE A 306 8.91 3.38 -4.45
CA PHE A 306 8.08 2.18 -4.55
C PHE A 306 8.95 0.91 -4.65
N GLY A 307 10.03 0.94 -5.43
CA GLY A 307 11.00 -0.15 -5.53
C GLY A 307 11.66 -0.52 -4.20
N ASN A 308 12.07 0.48 -3.40
CA ASN A 308 12.62 0.27 -2.06
C ASN A 308 11.61 -0.43 -1.14
N MET A 309 10.35 0.02 -1.17
CA MET A 309 9.26 -0.59 -0.40
C MET A 309 9.02 -2.05 -0.81
N ALA A 310 8.85 -2.30 -2.10
CA ALA A 310 8.59 -3.63 -2.63
C ALA A 310 9.77 -4.60 -2.36
N GLY A 311 11.00 -4.12 -2.55
CA GLY A 311 12.22 -4.89 -2.29
C GLY A 311 12.34 -5.30 -0.83
N PHE A 312 12.23 -4.36 0.11
CA PHE A 312 12.38 -4.67 1.53
C PHE A 312 11.22 -5.52 2.06
N LEU A 313 9.99 -5.28 1.61
CA LEU A 313 8.86 -6.14 1.97
C LEU A 313 9.09 -7.60 1.54
N MET A 314 9.70 -7.80 0.37
CA MET A 314 10.05 -9.15 -0.10
C MET A 314 11.19 -9.77 0.71
N THR A 315 12.19 -8.99 1.13
CA THR A 315 13.22 -9.46 2.08
C THR A 315 12.62 -9.91 3.40
N TYR A 316 11.64 -9.18 3.92
CA TYR A 316 10.98 -9.49 5.19
C TYR A 316 10.05 -10.71 5.12
N LYS A 317 9.47 -10.99 3.94
CA LYS A 317 8.49 -12.05 3.74
C LYS A 317 9.07 -13.43 4.06
N GLY A 318 8.39 -14.15 4.95
CA GLY A 318 8.67 -15.56 5.24
C GLY A 318 9.97 -15.81 6.02
N LEU A 319 10.60 -14.75 6.57
CA LEU A 319 11.73 -14.92 7.49
C LEU A 319 11.29 -15.70 8.73
N PRO A 320 12.03 -16.74 9.15
CA PRO A 320 11.73 -17.44 10.38
C PRO A 320 12.02 -16.54 11.58
N SER A 321 11.29 -16.72 12.68
CA SER A 321 11.68 -16.07 13.93
C SER A 321 13.12 -16.48 14.33
N THR A 322 13.97 -15.59 14.82
CA THR A 322 13.66 -14.23 15.32
C THR A 322 14.43 -13.14 14.58
N TYR A 323 15.74 -12.97 14.88
CA TYR A 323 16.63 -12.11 14.10
C TYR A 323 17.37 -12.95 13.07
N ASN A 324 17.42 -12.47 11.83
CA ASN A 324 18.20 -13.06 10.74
C ASN A 324 19.05 -11.96 10.09
N LYS A 325 20.17 -12.34 9.49
CA LYS A 325 21.12 -11.38 8.90
C LYS A 325 20.50 -10.60 7.73
N ASP A 326 19.48 -11.16 7.08
CA ASP A 326 18.63 -10.51 6.08
C ASP A 326 18.09 -9.15 6.54
N LEU A 327 17.83 -9.00 7.85
CA LEU A 327 17.40 -7.73 8.44
C LEU A 327 18.51 -6.65 8.47
N GLN A 328 19.69 -6.91 7.90
CA GLN A 328 20.70 -5.88 7.62
C GLN A 328 20.29 -4.99 6.44
N GLU A 329 19.50 -5.52 5.49
CA GLU A 329 18.99 -4.87 4.27
C GLU A 329 17.87 -3.85 4.54
N ASP A 330 17.55 -3.57 5.80
CA ASP A 330 16.53 -2.61 6.22
C ASP A 330 16.97 -1.14 6.09
N LYS A 331 18.29 -0.90 6.21
CA LYS A 331 18.90 0.43 6.30
C LYS A 331 18.97 1.16 4.96
N GLU A 332 19.59 0.54 3.96
CA GLU A 332 19.81 1.17 2.65
C GLU A 332 18.50 1.67 2.00
N PRO A 333 17.42 0.86 1.88
CA PRO A 333 16.15 1.33 1.32
C PRO A 333 15.47 2.41 2.18
N LEU A 334 15.56 2.32 3.51
CA LEU A 334 15.00 3.33 4.41
C LEU A 334 15.72 4.67 4.27
N PHE A 335 17.05 4.65 4.33
CA PHE A 335 17.92 5.83 4.20
C PHE A 335 17.71 6.52 2.86
N ASP A 336 17.68 5.74 1.77
CA ASP A 336 17.40 6.26 0.45
C ASP A 336 16.00 6.87 0.35
N ALA A 337 14.99 6.27 0.98
CA ALA A 337 13.63 6.81 0.98
C ALA A 337 13.54 8.14 1.73
N VAL A 338 14.11 8.23 2.93
CA VAL A 338 14.14 9.47 3.72
C VAL A 338 14.82 10.61 2.95
N ASP A 339 15.98 10.36 2.34
CA ASP A 339 16.72 11.39 1.59
C ASP A 339 15.91 11.92 0.40
N ASN A 340 15.34 11.00 -0.38
CA ASN A 340 14.62 11.36 -1.60
C ASN A 340 13.26 12.00 -1.30
N VAL A 341 12.51 11.54 -0.30
CA VAL A 341 11.25 12.17 0.10
C VAL A 341 11.52 13.58 0.64
N SER A 342 12.49 13.73 1.54
CA SER A 342 12.86 15.04 2.11
C SER A 342 13.29 16.04 1.04
N ALA A 343 14.14 15.61 0.09
CA ALA A 343 14.54 16.44 -1.03
C ALA A 343 13.36 16.76 -1.95
N SER A 344 12.50 15.78 -2.24
CA SER A 344 11.34 15.95 -3.13
C SER A 344 10.33 16.96 -2.57
N LEU A 345 10.08 16.93 -1.26
CA LEU A 345 9.20 17.90 -0.60
C LEU A 345 9.76 19.33 -0.71
N LYS A 346 11.06 19.53 -0.47
CA LYS A 346 11.71 20.84 -0.60
C LYS A 346 11.73 21.37 -2.04
N ILE A 347 11.97 20.49 -3.01
CA ILE A 347 11.92 20.86 -4.44
C ILE A 347 10.49 21.19 -4.87
N ALA A 348 9.52 20.38 -4.48
CA ALA A 348 8.10 20.65 -4.73
C ALA A 348 7.67 21.99 -4.12
N GLU A 349 8.07 22.27 -2.87
CA GLU A 349 7.80 23.55 -2.21
C GLU A 349 8.36 24.71 -3.03
N GLY A 350 9.62 24.63 -3.46
CA GLY A 350 10.26 25.66 -4.25
C GLY A 350 9.63 25.88 -5.63
N VAL A 351 9.23 24.80 -6.32
CA VAL A 351 8.50 24.87 -7.59
C VAL A 351 7.18 25.59 -7.39
N ILE A 352 6.37 25.16 -6.40
CA ILE A 352 5.09 25.78 -6.11
C ILE A 352 5.27 27.21 -5.63
N ALA A 353 6.29 27.53 -4.85
CA ALA A 353 6.52 28.90 -4.37
C ALA A 353 6.86 29.88 -5.50
N THR A 354 7.53 29.43 -6.56
CA THR A 354 8.18 30.32 -7.53
C THR A 354 7.64 30.23 -8.96
N MET A 355 6.81 29.24 -9.30
CA MET A 355 6.24 29.17 -10.65
C MET A 355 5.30 30.36 -10.92
N ASN A 356 5.39 30.92 -12.11
CA ASN A 356 4.45 31.95 -12.56
C ASN A 356 3.22 31.29 -13.17
N VAL A 357 2.03 31.78 -12.81
CA VAL A 357 0.74 31.37 -13.37
C VAL A 357 0.29 32.42 -14.38
N HIS A 358 -0.26 31.98 -15.52
CA HIS A 358 -0.71 32.83 -16.62
C HIS A 358 -2.24 32.81 -16.72
N PRO A 359 -2.97 33.55 -15.86
CA PRO A 359 -4.42 33.47 -15.78
C PRO A 359 -5.13 33.84 -17.09
N GLU A 360 -4.53 34.72 -17.89
CA GLU A 360 -5.06 35.08 -19.21
C GLU A 360 -5.06 33.90 -20.18
N LYS A 361 -4.04 33.04 -20.14
CA LYS A 361 -3.98 31.83 -20.98
C LYS A 361 -4.92 30.74 -20.49
N MET A 362 -5.05 30.59 -19.16
CA MET A 362 -6.01 29.68 -18.56
C MET A 362 -7.44 30.06 -18.97
N LEU A 363 -7.79 31.35 -18.91
CA LEU A 363 -9.09 31.86 -19.32
C LEU A 363 -9.32 31.69 -20.84
N GLN A 364 -8.31 31.92 -21.69
CA GLN A 364 -8.41 31.70 -23.14
C GLN A 364 -8.63 30.23 -23.52
N ALA A 365 -8.25 29.28 -22.67
CA ALA A 365 -8.48 27.87 -22.90
C ALA A 365 -9.93 27.43 -22.60
N LEU A 366 -10.73 28.27 -21.93
CA LEU A 366 -12.15 28.04 -21.72
C LEU A 366 -12.94 28.39 -22.98
N THR A 367 -13.72 27.42 -23.46
CA THR A 367 -14.53 27.54 -24.67
C THR A 367 -16.02 27.38 -24.32
N MET A 368 -16.93 27.98 -25.09
CA MET A 368 -18.35 28.08 -24.66
C MET A 368 -19.07 26.72 -24.63
N ASP A 369 -18.55 25.72 -25.32
CA ASP A 369 -18.96 24.31 -25.27
C ASP A 369 -18.84 23.70 -23.88
N VAL A 370 -17.89 24.14 -23.03
CA VAL A 370 -17.80 23.61 -21.66
C VAL A 370 -18.97 24.04 -20.77
N LEU A 371 -19.78 25.01 -21.21
CA LEU A 371 -21.00 25.46 -20.55
C LEU A 371 -22.28 24.76 -21.09
N ALA A 372 -22.14 23.75 -21.96
CA ALA A 372 -23.28 22.95 -22.40
C ALA A 372 -23.98 22.22 -21.23
N THR A 373 -23.23 21.80 -20.21
CA THR A 373 -23.83 21.24 -18.99
C THR A 373 -24.60 22.30 -18.21
N ASP A 374 -24.07 23.51 -18.12
CA ASP A 374 -24.72 24.64 -17.45
C ASP A 374 -26.03 25.05 -18.16
N LEU A 375 -26.08 24.90 -19.48
CA LEU A 375 -27.29 25.04 -20.29
C LEU A 375 -28.35 23.98 -19.95
N ALA A 376 -27.93 22.73 -19.72
CA ALA A 376 -28.84 21.67 -19.26
C ALA A 376 -29.36 21.99 -17.84
N ASP A 377 -28.47 22.39 -16.92
CA ASP A 377 -28.85 22.74 -15.55
C ASP A 377 -29.82 23.93 -15.49
N TYR A 378 -29.69 24.90 -16.40
CA TYR A 378 -30.65 26.00 -16.54
C TYR A 378 -32.07 25.47 -16.80
N LEU A 379 -32.24 24.50 -17.70
CA LEU A 379 -33.54 23.90 -17.99
C LEU A 379 -34.04 23.01 -16.83
N VAL A 380 -33.13 22.34 -16.11
CA VAL A 380 -33.49 21.58 -14.91
C VAL A 380 -34.09 22.48 -13.85
N ARG A 381 -33.50 23.65 -13.62
CA ARG A 381 -34.04 24.67 -12.71
C ARG A 381 -35.42 25.19 -13.15
N LYS A 382 -35.77 25.02 -14.43
CA LYS A 382 -37.11 25.33 -14.99
C LYS A 382 -38.08 24.14 -15.00
N GLY A 383 -37.70 23.04 -14.36
CA GLY A 383 -38.57 21.88 -14.11
C GLY A 383 -38.53 20.80 -15.18
N ILE A 384 -37.60 20.87 -16.15
CA ILE A 384 -37.43 19.80 -17.13
C ILE A 384 -36.55 18.67 -16.54
N PRO A 385 -36.92 17.39 -16.68
CA PRO A 385 -36.08 16.28 -16.23
C PRO A 385 -34.69 16.28 -16.88
N PHE A 386 -33.64 15.97 -16.11
CA PHE A 386 -32.24 16.09 -16.56
C PHE A 386 -31.93 15.38 -17.89
N ARG A 387 -32.41 14.14 -18.09
CA ARG A 387 -32.19 13.40 -19.34
C ARG A 387 -32.72 14.16 -20.57
N GLU A 388 -33.88 14.80 -20.43
CA GLU A 388 -34.46 15.62 -21.49
C GLU A 388 -33.66 16.90 -21.72
N THR A 389 -33.21 17.57 -20.65
CA THR A 389 -32.34 18.75 -20.76
C THR A 389 -31.00 18.46 -21.42
N HIS A 390 -30.43 17.29 -21.15
CA HIS A 390 -29.19 16.84 -21.78
C HIS A 390 -29.38 16.64 -23.30
N HIS A 391 -30.50 16.03 -23.73
CA HIS A 391 -30.83 15.96 -25.15
C HIS A 391 -31.07 17.34 -25.78
N ILE A 392 -31.72 18.26 -25.07
CA ILE A 392 -31.93 19.63 -25.55
C ILE A 392 -30.59 20.37 -25.69
N SER A 393 -29.72 20.29 -24.69
CA SER A 393 -28.38 20.88 -24.73
C SER A 393 -27.52 20.29 -25.84
N GLY A 394 -27.54 18.96 -26.03
CA GLY A 394 -26.85 18.31 -27.15
C GLY A 394 -27.35 18.78 -28.52
N ARG A 395 -28.66 19.03 -28.68
CA ARG A 395 -29.21 19.63 -29.91
C ARG A 395 -28.79 21.09 -30.08
N ALA A 396 -28.60 21.84 -28.99
CA ALA A 396 -28.08 23.21 -29.05
C ALA A 396 -26.62 23.23 -29.52
N VAL A 397 -25.78 22.32 -29.01
CA VAL A 397 -24.40 22.13 -29.48
C VAL A 397 -24.40 21.80 -30.98
N ALA A 398 -25.20 20.81 -31.41
CA ALA A 398 -25.29 20.44 -32.82
C ALA A 398 -25.79 21.59 -33.72
N LEU A 399 -26.70 22.44 -33.23
CA LEU A 399 -27.18 23.61 -33.95
C LEU A 399 -26.09 24.68 -34.10
N ALA A 400 -25.31 24.93 -33.05
CA ALA A 400 -24.17 25.85 -33.09
C ALA A 400 -23.10 25.37 -34.09
N GLU A 401 -22.75 24.08 -34.05
CA GLU A 401 -21.83 23.44 -35.00
C GLU A 401 -22.33 23.55 -36.44
N ALA A 402 -23.61 23.24 -36.69
CA ALA A 402 -24.21 23.33 -38.02
C ALA A 402 -24.20 24.75 -38.60
N ARG A 403 -24.19 25.78 -37.75
CA ARG A 403 -24.08 27.19 -38.13
C ARG A 403 -22.65 27.72 -38.14
N GLY A 404 -21.68 26.93 -37.69
CA GLY A 404 -20.29 27.37 -37.55
C GLY A 404 -20.11 28.51 -36.54
N CYS A 405 -20.94 28.56 -35.50
CA CYS A 405 -20.86 29.56 -34.42
C CYS A 405 -20.68 28.90 -33.05
N GLN A 406 -20.39 29.69 -32.02
CA GLN A 406 -20.33 29.19 -30.64
C GLN A 406 -21.75 29.09 -30.05
N LEU A 407 -21.89 28.38 -28.94
CA LEU A 407 -23.18 28.27 -28.22
C LEU A 407 -23.75 29.64 -27.85
N ASN A 408 -22.92 30.55 -27.32
CA ASN A 408 -23.34 31.89 -26.93
C ASN A 408 -23.76 32.80 -28.10
N ASP A 409 -23.44 32.44 -29.35
CA ASP A 409 -23.81 33.17 -30.55
C ASP A 409 -25.21 32.80 -31.07
N LEU A 410 -25.81 31.70 -30.60
CA LEU A 410 -27.17 31.31 -30.94
C LEU A 410 -28.15 32.35 -30.38
N THR A 411 -29.09 32.81 -31.20
CA THR A 411 -30.07 33.81 -30.77
C THR A 411 -31.11 33.20 -29.82
N PHE A 412 -31.78 34.03 -29.01
CA PHE A 412 -32.91 33.57 -28.19
C PHE A 412 -33.97 32.81 -29.01
N GLU A 413 -34.30 33.28 -30.21
CA GLU A 413 -35.26 32.60 -31.08
C GLU A 413 -34.75 31.22 -31.52
N ASP A 414 -33.43 31.05 -31.72
CA ASP A 414 -32.85 29.73 -31.99
C ASP A 414 -33.04 28.78 -30.80
N TYR A 415 -32.75 29.24 -29.58
CA TYR A 415 -32.99 28.45 -28.37
C TYR A 415 -34.46 28.09 -28.19
N LYS A 416 -35.37 29.03 -28.46
CA LYS A 416 -36.81 28.81 -28.39
C LYS A 416 -37.30 27.73 -29.35
N THR A 417 -36.62 27.51 -30.48
CA THR A 417 -36.92 26.36 -31.36
C THR A 417 -36.60 25.01 -30.73
N LEU A 418 -35.69 24.97 -29.75
CA LEU A 418 -35.26 23.75 -29.06
C LEU A 418 -36.14 23.41 -27.84
N SER A 419 -36.58 24.44 -27.11
CA SER A 419 -37.53 24.33 -25.99
C SER A 419 -38.23 25.66 -25.70
N ASP A 420 -39.52 25.61 -25.38
CA ASP A 420 -40.34 26.76 -24.94
C ASP A 420 -39.97 27.28 -23.55
N LYS A 421 -39.14 26.55 -22.80
CA LYS A 421 -38.68 26.93 -21.45
C LYS A 421 -37.45 27.84 -21.46
N PHE A 422 -36.79 28.03 -22.60
CA PHE A 422 -35.78 29.08 -22.73
C PHE A 422 -36.45 30.47 -22.65
N SER A 423 -35.77 31.42 -22.01
CA SER A 423 -36.17 32.83 -21.94
C SER A 423 -34.96 33.71 -22.28
N GLU A 424 -35.17 35.02 -22.37
CA GLU A 424 -34.16 35.98 -22.84
C GLU A 424 -32.89 36.01 -21.95
N ASP A 425 -33.00 35.59 -20.68
CA ASP A 425 -31.89 35.40 -19.73
C ASP A 425 -30.95 34.24 -20.08
N ILE A 426 -31.22 33.46 -21.14
CA ILE A 426 -30.39 32.33 -21.53
C ILE A 426 -28.93 32.68 -21.77
N HIS A 427 -28.67 33.91 -22.24
CA HIS A 427 -27.31 34.36 -22.50
C HIS A 427 -26.49 34.56 -21.21
N GLU A 428 -27.13 34.70 -20.04
CA GLU A 428 -26.45 34.78 -18.75
C GLU A 428 -25.79 33.45 -18.34
N VAL A 429 -26.21 32.33 -18.93
CA VAL A 429 -25.60 31.00 -18.71
C VAL A 429 -24.16 30.97 -19.23
N PHE A 430 -23.85 31.73 -20.28
CA PHE A 430 -22.54 31.74 -20.95
C PHE A 430 -21.53 32.65 -20.24
N ASN A 431 -21.40 32.45 -18.93
CA ASN A 431 -20.46 33.16 -18.08
C ASN A 431 -19.70 32.14 -17.20
N PHE A 432 -18.38 32.05 -17.39
CA PHE A 432 -17.53 31.09 -16.67
C PHE A 432 -17.49 31.35 -15.17
N GLU A 433 -17.47 32.62 -14.74
CA GLU A 433 -17.50 32.99 -13.33
C GLU A 433 -18.81 32.50 -12.70
N ALA A 434 -19.95 32.79 -13.34
CA ALA A 434 -21.25 32.33 -12.89
C ALA A 434 -21.39 30.80 -12.89
N SER A 435 -20.69 30.09 -13.79
CA SER A 435 -20.65 28.63 -13.81
C SER A 435 -19.99 28.06 -12.56
N VAL A 436 -18.85 28.62 -12.18
CA VAL A 436 -18.12 28.22 -10.98
C VAL A 436 -18.88 28.62 -9.71
N GLU A 437 -19.43 29.84 -9.68
CA GLU A 437 -20.13 30.35 -8.50
C GLU A 437 -21.44 29.61 -8.20
N ARG A 438 -22.10 29.03 -9.21
CA ARG A 438 -23.29 28.18 -9.01
C ARG A 438 -23.00 26.87 -8.26
N ARG A 439 -21.72 26.53 -8.04
CA ARG A 439 -21.28 25.33 -7.33
C ARG A 439 -21.02 25.65 -5.86
N GLU A 440 -22.11 25.68 -5.09
CA GLU A 440 -22.13 26.14 -3.70
C GLU A 440 -22.06 25.00 -2.65
N SER A 441 -22.07 23.73 -3.07
CA SER A 441 -21.98 22.60 -2.13
C SER A 441 -20.57 22.48 -1.55
N ILE A 442 -20.45 21.97 -0.31
CA ILE A 442 -19.14 21.78 0.32
C ILE A 442 -18.25 20.89 -0.57
N GLY A 443 -17.01 21.34 -0.81
CA GLY A 443 -16.04 20.66 -1.68
C GLY A 443 -16.09 21.10 -3.15
N GLU A 444 -16.88 22.12 -3.50
CA GLU A 444 -16.97 22.66 -4.85
C GLU A 444 -16.08 23.91 -5.08
N SER A 445 -15.93 24.32 -6.34
CA SER A 445 -14.92 25.29 -6.78
C SER A 445 -15.23 26.78 -6.53
N ASN A 446 -16.27 27.14 -5.75
CA ASN A 446 -16.66 28.55 -5.50
C ASN A 446 -15.67 29.29 -4.54
N ILE A 447 -15.48 30.61 -4.73
CA ILE A 447 -14.61 31.50 -3.91
C ILE A 447 -14.90 31.43 -2.39
N LEU A 448 -16.17 31.36 -2.01
CA LEU A 448 -16.58 31.37 -0.60
C LEU A 448 -16.15 30.09 0.13
N LEU A 449 -15.99 28.99 -0.59
CA LEU A 449 -15.58 27.70 -0.03
C LEU A 449 -14.06 27.55 0.02
N SER A 450 -13.31 28.13 -0.92
CA SER A 450 -11.83 28.19 -0.79
C SER A 450 -11.40 28.93 0.49
N ASN A 451 -12.17 29.93 0.93
CA ASN A 451 -11.94 30.61 2.21
C ASN A 451 -12.29 29.73 3.44
N ARG A 452 -13.26 28.82 3.33
CA ARG A 452 -13.67 27.89 4.41
C ARG A 452 -12.75 26.67 4.52
N GLU A 453 -12.24 26.16 3.41
CA GLU A 453 -11.21 25.10 3.42
C GLU A 453 -9.89 25.61 4.03
N GLY A 454 -9.54 26.88 3.81
CA GLY A 454 -8.46 27.57 4.52
C GLY A 454 -8.67 27.67 6.04
N THR A 455 -9.93 27.69 6.51
CA THR A 455 -10.27 27.70 7.97
C THR A 455 -10.47 26.29 8.55
N LEU A 456 -10.77 25.28 7.74
CA LEU A 456 -10.82 23.88 8.18
C LEU A 456 -9.43 23.33 8.54
N ALA A 457 -8.35 24.01 8.13
CA ALA A 457 -6.99 23.74 8.60
C ALA A 457 -6.76 24.09 10.09
N SER A 458 -7.66 24.83 10.76
CA SER A 458 -7.51 25.24 12.16
C SER A 458 -8.52 24.61 13.14
N ASN A 459 -9.44 23.77 12.68
CA ASN A 459 -10.39 23.10 13.58
C ASN A 459 -9.97 21.64 13.82
N SER A 460 -9.08 21.48 14.80
CA SER A 460 -9.05 20.27 15.62
C SER A 460 -10.47 19.94 16.07
N TYR A 461 -10.97 18.76 15.66
CA TYR A 461 -12.06 18.10 16.36
C TYR A 461 -11.77 18.13 17.87
N PRO A 462 -12.77 18.35 18.74
CA PRO A 462 -12.53 18.60 20.14
C PRO A 462 -11.85 17.39 20.80
N THR A 463 -10.55 17.50 20.98
CA THR A 463 -9.80 16.79 22.01
C THR A 463 -10.41 17.19 23.35
N GLN A 464 -11.10 16.26 24.01
CA GLN A 464 -11.37 16.41 25.43
C GLN A 464 -10.03 16.55 26.16
N ALA A 465 -9.89 17.69 26.83
CA ALA A 465 -8.71 18.06 27.58
C ALA A 465 -8.38 17.04 28.68
N SER A 466 -7.08 16.74 28.77
CA SER A 466 -6.42 16.08 29.89
C SER A 466 -6.74 16.76 31.22
N GLY A 467 -7.06 15.97 32.25
CA GLY A 467 -7.16 16.44 33.62
C GLY A 467 -7.63 15.39 34.63
N GLY A 468 -6.72 14.51 35.07
CA GLY A 468 -6.75 13.98 36.45
C GLY A 468 -6.81 12.47 36.63
N GLY A 469 -5.75 11.94 37.28
CA GLY A 469 -5.88 10.82 38.22
C GLY A 469 -5.45 9.44 37.72
N TYR A 470 -4.22 9.06 38.03
CA TYR A 470 -3.78 7.66 38.09
C TYR A 470 -4.71 6.84 39.00
N GLN A 471 -5.41 5.84 38.45
CA GLN A 471 -5.87 4.68 39.20
C GLN A 471 -5.58 3.38 38.46
N SER A 472 -4.81 2.55 39.15
CA SER A 472 -4.22 1.27 38.83
C SER A 472 -5.19 0.28 38.17
N ARG A 473 -4.86 -0.20 36.97
CA ARG A 473 -5.52 -1.36 36.35
C ARG A 473 -5.04 -2.65 37.02
N ARG A 474 -6.01 -3.48 37.42
CA ARG A 474 -5.83 -4.82 38.03
C ARG A 474 -5.26 -5.83 37.02
N PRO A 475 -4.56 -6.89 37.46
CA PRO A 475 -3.99 -7.90 36.58
C PRO A 475 -5.07 -8.79 35.94
N ASN A 476 -4.83 -9.22 34.70
CA ASN A 476 -5.64 -10.19 33.97
C ASN A 476 -5.47 -11.60 34.58
N PRO A 477 -6.53 -12.23 35.12
CA PRO A 477 -6.40 -13.49 35.87
C PRO A 477 -6.52 -14.76 35.00
N TYR A 478 -6.23 -14.69 33.70
CA TYR A 478 -6.45 -15.82 32.78
C TYR A 478 -5.22 -16.28 31.99
N ALA A 479 -4.00 -15.90 32.38
CA ALA A 479 -2.79 -16.48 31.82
C ALA A 479 -2.33 -17.66 32.69
N GLN A 480 -2.36 -18.86 32.08
CA GLN A 480 -1.84 -20.17 32.52
C GLN A 480 -2.79 -21.11 33.27
N GLN A 481 -3.19 -22.19 32.59
CA GLN A 481 -3.02 -23.57 33.07
C GLN A 481 -3.14 -24.59 31.91
N ASP A 482 -2.15 -25.49 31.84
CA ASP A 482 -1.98 -26.56 30.85
C ASP A 482 -2.87 -27.80 31.08
N ALA A 483 -3.43 -28.32 29.96
CA ALA A 483 -3.80 -29.72 29.63
C ALA A 483 -4.92 -30.47 30.42
N PRO A 484 -5.55 -31.56 29.88
CA PRO A 484 -5.31 -32.28 28.61
C PRO A 484 -6.55 -32.52 27.70
N TYR A 485 -6.27 -32.99 26.48
CA TYR A 485 -7.14 -33.62 25.47
C TYR A 485 -8.56 -34.06 25.92
N TYR A 486 -9.58 -33.65 25.16
CA TYR A 486 -10.84 -34.37 25.05
C TYR A 486 -11.34 -34.39 23.60
N GLU A 487 -11.65 -35.59 23.13
CA GLU A 487 -12.05 -35.99 21.77
C GLU A 487 -13.34 -35.30 21.31
N MET A 488 -13.39 -34.87 20.04
CA MET A 488 -14.65 -34.61 19.35
C MET A 488 -15.34 -35.94 19.03
N LYS A 489 -16.47 -36.20 19.68
CA LYS A 489 -17.42 -37.22 19.24
C LYS A 489 -18.81 -36.61 19.12
N ASP A 490 -19.37 -36.80 17.93
CA ASP A 490 -20.79 -36.76 17.57
C ASP A 490 -21.61 -35.55 18.02
N VAL A 491 -21.74 -34.57 17.12
CA VAL A 491 -22.94 -33.71 17.09
C VAL A 491 -23.73 -34.08 15.85
N SER A 492 -24.63 -35.04 16.04
CA SER A 492 -25.74 -35.34 15.14
C SER A 492 -26.74 -34.18 15.12
N ASP A 493 -27.19 -33.85 13.91
CA ASP A 493 -28.46 -33.23 13.54
C ASP A 493 -29.21 -32.40 14.58
N ASN A 494 -29.30 -31.10 14.31
CA ASN A 494 -30.52 -30.37 14.63
C ASN A 494 -30.91 -29.44 13.48
N SER A 495 -31.60 -30.03 12.51
CA SER A 495 -32.37 -29.32 11.49
C SER A 495 -33.60 -28.66 12.12
N SER A 496 -33.71 -27.34 12.03
CA SER A 496 -35.02 -26.70 12.01
C SER A 496 -35.06 -25.51 11.06
N HIS A 497 -35.85 -25.71 9.99
CA HIS A 497 -36.53 -24.76 9.12
C HIS A 497 -35.69 -23.82 8.24
N VAL A 498 -35.12 -24.40 7.18
CA VAL A 498 -35.03 -23.72 5.88
C VAL A 498 -36.11 -24.30 4.98
N ALA A 499 -37.00 -23.44 4.49
CA ALA A 499 -38.03 -23.80 3.54
C ALA A 499 -37.41 -24.42 2.29
N ALA A 500 -38.00 -25.54 1.84
CA ALA A 500 -37.53 -26.36 0.75
C ALA A 500 -37.33 -25.57 -0.55
N THR A 501 -36.10 -25.61 -1.06
CA THR A 501 -35.79 -25.44 -2.48
C THR A 501 -35.06 -26.70 -2.95
N THR A 502 -35.42 -27.16 -4.15
CA THR A 502 -35.10 -28.47 -4.72
C THR A 502 -33.59 -28.78 -4.65
N PRO A 503 -33.17 -29.85 -3.95
CA PRO A 503 -31.76 -30.20 -3.81
C PRO A 503 -31.26 -30.86 -5.10
N GLY A 504 -30.70 -30.06 -6.02
CA GLY A 504 -30.05 -30.58 -7.22
C GLY A 504 -29.50 -29.52 -8.19
N ASP A 505 -30.13 -28.35 -8.27
CA ASP A 505 -29.87 -27.41 -9.37
C ASP A 505 -28.70 -26.43 -9.08
N MET A 506 -28.59 -25.87 -7.87
CA MET A 506 -27.50 -24.92 -7.57
C MET A 506 -26.12 -25.57 -7.40
N SER A 507 -26.04 -26.83 -6.95
CA SER A 507 -24.75 -27.52 -6.80
C SER A 507 -24.10 -27.82 -8.15
N SER A 508 -24.89 -28.17 -9.17
CA SER A 508 -24.38 -28.37 -10.53
C SER A 508 -23.91 -27.04 -11.14
N PHE A 509 -24.65 -25.95 -10.91
CA PHE A 509 -24.26 -24.61 -11.33
C PHE A 509 -22.92 -24.16 -10.75
N TYR A 510 -22.70 -24.32 -9.44
CA TYR A 510 -21.41 -23.95 -8.84
C TYR A 510 -20.25 -24.81 -9.35
N LYS A 511 -20.48 -26.12 -9.56
CA LYS A 511 -19.47 -27.00 -10.18
C LYS A 511 -19.13 -26.55 -11.60
N GLU A 512 -20.12 -26.10 -12.36
CA GLU A 512 -19.93 -25.56 -13.72
C GLU A 512 -19.14 -24.24 -13.69
N ILE A 513 -19.44 -23.33 -12.76
CA ILE A 513 -18.69 -22.08 -12.55
C ILE A 513 -17.23 -22.36 -12.20
N VAL A 514 -16.95 -23.27 -11.25
CA VAL A 514 -15.58 -23.64 -10.88
C VAL A 514 -14.84 -24.25 -12.07
N SER A 515 -15.49 -25.14 -12.82
CA SER A 515 -14.90 -25.73 -14.03
C SER A 515 -14.58 -24.67 -15.11
N ILE A 516 -15.42 -23.64 -15.26
CA ILE A 516 -15.15 -22.51 -16.15
C ILE A 516 -13.98 -21.66 -15.65
N GLN A 517 -13.87 -21.44 -14.34
CA GLN A 517 -12.74 -20.72 -13.75
C GLN A 517 -11.41 -21.48 -13.93
N ASP A 518 -11.42 -22.81 -13.78
CA ASP A 518 -10.22 -23.64 -14.03
C ASP A 518 -9.79 -23.59 -15.50
N MET A 519 -10.75 -23.67 -16.44
CA MET A 519 -10.47 -23.50 -17.87
C MET A 519 -9.94 -22.10 -18.20
N LEU A 520 -10.42 -21.04 -17.54
CA LEU A 520 -9.88 -19.69 -17.68
C LEU A 520 -8.44 -19.60 -17.18
N GLY A 521 -8.12 -20.30 -16.08
CA GLY A 521 -6.74 -20.45 -15.60
C GLY A 521 -5.84 -21.07 -16.65
N ASN A 522 -6.22 -22.23 -17.19
CA ASN A 522 -5.48 -22.91 -18.25
C ASN A 522 -5.33 -22.05 -19.52
N PHE A 523 -6.37 -21.29 -19.88
CA PHE A 523 -6.32 -20.39 -21.02
C PHE A 523 -5.27 -19.29 -20.83
N ASN A 524 -5.25 -18.65 -19.66
CA ASN A 524 -4.26 -17.62 -19.34
C ASN A 524 -2.83 -18.18 -19.27
N ASP A 525 -2.66 -19.39 -18.75
CA ASP A 525 -1.36 -20.08 -18.75
C ASP A 525 -0.86 -20.36 -20.17
N ASN A 526 -1.75 -20.77 -21.08
CA ASN A 526 -1.39 -20.96 -22.48
C ASN A 526 -1.02 -19.64 -23.15
N VAL A 527 -1.79 -18.57 -22.94
CA VAL A 527 -1.47 -17.21 -23.46
C VAL A 527 -0.10 -16.73 -22.97
N SER A 528 0.23 -16.97 -21.70
CA SER A 528 1.55 -16.65 -21.14
C SER A 528 2.67 -17.41 -21.85
N ARG A 529 2.49 -18.72 -22.04
CA ARG A 529 3.44 -19.59 -22.76
C ARG A 529 3.59 -19.20 -24.24
N VAL A 530 2.51 -18.77 -24.90
CA VAL A 530 2.56 -18.21 -26.26
C VAL A 530 3.47 -16.98 -26.28
N GLY A 531 3.31 -16.06 -25.32
CA GLY A 531 4.18 -14.88 -25.18
C GLY A 531 5.66 -15.22 -24.98
N ASP A 532 5.96 -16.26 -24.21
CA ASP A 532 7.32 -16.75 -24.00
C ASP A 532 7.93 -17.35 -25.28
N LEU A 533 7.17 -18.18 -26.01
CA LEU A 533 7.61 -18.78 -27.26
C LEU A 533 7.83 -17.73 -28.35
N HIS A 534 6.94 -16.75 -28.46
CA HIS A 534 7.08 -15.57 -29.31
C HIS A 534 8.38 -14.80 -29.01
N SER A 535 8.67 -14.58 -27.72
CA SER A 535 9.90 -13.90 -27.30
C SER A 535 11.16 -14.71 -27.62
N ARG A 536 11.12 -16.05 -27.54
CA ARG A 536 12.22 -16.93 -27.94
C ARG A 536 12.41 -16.96 -29.46
N SER A 537 11.33 -17.00 -30.23
CA SER A 537 11.35 -16.96 -31.70
C SER A 537 12.05 -15.69 -32.24
N LEU A 538 11.84 -14.55 -31.58
CA LEU A 538 12.50 -13.29 -31.96
C LEU A 538 14.02 -13.29 -31.73
N ASN A 539 14.53 -14.12 -30.83
CA ASN A 539 15.91 -14.08 -30.34
C ASN A 539 16.79 -15.25 -30.81
N ASN A 540 16.22 -16.29 -31.43
CA ASN A 540 16.98 -17.48 -31.83
C ASN A 540 17.82 -17.25 -33.11
N MET A 541 19.02 -17.84 -33.12
CA MET A 541 19.97 -17.85 -34.26
C MET A 541 20.18 -19.27 -34.86
N ASP A 542 19.51 -20.30 -34.35
CA ASP A 542 19.64 -21.71 -34.75
C ASP A 542 18.34 -22.22 -35.41
N ASP A 543 18.44 -22.69 -36.66
CA ASP A 543 17.31 -23.14 -37.49
C ASP A 543 16.56 -24.34 -36.87
N ALA A 544 17.27 -25.25 -36.20
CA ALA A 544 16.65 -26.42 -35.56
C ALA A 544 15.85 -26.04 -34.30
N ALA A 545 16.30 -25.01 -33.57
CA ALA A 545 15.58 -24.47 -32.43
C ALA A 545 14.37 -23.62 -32.86
N ALA A 546 14.49 -22.88 -33.97
CA ALA A 546 13.39 -22.12 -34.55
C ALA A 546 12.23 -23.04 -34.97
N GLN A 547 12.53 -24.15 -35.65
CA GLN A 547 11.49 -25.08 -36.11
C GLN A 547 10.78 -25.80 -34.96
N ARG A 548 11.51 -26.18 -33.89
CA ARG A 548 10.88 -26.73 -32.66
C ARG A 548 9.96 -25.73 -31.98
N ASN A 549 10.39 -24.48 -31.86
CA ASN A 549 9.57 -23.43 -31.25
C ASN A 549 8.32 -23.14 -32.07
N ALA A 550 8.42 -23.15 -33.41
CA ALA A 550 7.27 -22.99 -34.29
C ALA A 550 6.27 -24.14 -34.11
N SER A 551 6.71 -25.40 -34.06
CA SER A 551 5.79 -26.53 -33.81
C SER A 551 5.11 -26.46 -32.45
N GLN A 552 5.82 -26.04 -31.40
CA GLN A 552 5.25 -25.86 -30.06
C GLN A 552 4.25 -24.71 -30.01
N LEU A 553 4.53 -23.62 -30.72
CA LEU A 553 3.62 -22.48 -30.83
C LEU A 553 2.34 -22.88 -31.56
N ASP A 554 2.45 -23.64 -32.64
CA ASP A 554 1.32 -24.13 -33.43
C ASP A 554 0.36 -24.98 -32.59
N GLU A 555 0.90 -25.95 -31.85
CA GLU A 555 0.13 -26.80 -30.93
C GLU A 555 -0.57 -25.97 -29.85
N LEU A 556 0.14 -25.00 -29.28
CA LEU A 556 -0.38 -24.17 -28.19
C LEU A 556 -1.45 -23.18 -28.67
N VAL A 557 -1.30 -22.60 -29.86
CA VAL A 557 -2.30 -21.71 -30.46
C VAL A 557 -3.58 -22.49 -30.81
N GLU A 558 -3.45 -23.71 -31.31
CA GLU A 558 -4.59 -24.59 -31.59
C GLU A 558 -5.33 -24.96 -30.29
N GLU A 559 -4.58 -25.38 -29.25
CA GLU A 559 -5.14 -25.69 -27.93
C GLU A 559 -5.86 -24.48 -27.31
N THR A 560 -5.23 -23.30 -27.36
CA THR A 560 -5.79 -22.04 -26.82
C THR A 560 -7.07 -21.65 -27.56
N SER A 561 -7.12 -21.83 -28.87
CA SER A 561 -8.29 -21.54 -29.70
C SER A 561 -9.43 -22.52 -29.43
N ALA A 562 -9.12 -23.80 -29.23
CA ALA A 562 -10.11 -24.81 -28.83
C ALA A 562 -10.71 -24.48 -27.46
N LEU A 563 -9.87 -24.11 -26.49
CA LEU A 563 -10.28 -23.74 -25.14
C LEU A 563 -11.14 -22.48 -25.12
N SER A 564 -10.77 -21.46 -25.89
CA SER A 564 -11.58 -20.25 -26.07
C SER A 564 -12.98 -20.55 -26.61
N ASN A 565 -13.08 -21.39 -27.63
CA ASN A 565 -14.36 -21.82 -28.21
C ASN A 565 -15.20 -22.66 -27.25
N GLN A 566 -14.56 -23.43 -26.37
CA GLN A 566 -15.24 -24.19 -25.32
C GLN A 566 -15.76 -23.27 -24.21
N LEU A 567 -14.94 -22.32 -23.74
CA LEU A 567 -15.31 -21.29 -22.78
C LEU A 567 -16.50 -20.47 -23.26
N LYS A 568 -16.45 -19.95 -24.49
CA LYS A 568 -17.55 -19.22 -25.13
C LYS A 568 -18.86 -20.03 -25.12
N ARG A 569 -18.81 -21.31 -25.51
CA ARG A 569 -19.99 -22.17 -25.55
C ARG A 569 -20.57 -22.42 -24.15
N ARG A 570 -19.72 -22.70 -23.16
CA ARG A 570 -20.15 -23.01 -21.79
C ARG A 570 -20.70 -21.77 -21.07
N ILE A 571 -20.09 -20.60 -21.26
CA ILE A 571 -20.60 -19.33 -20.73
C ILE A 571 -21.96 -18.98 -21.35
N LYS A 572 -22.12 -19.11 -22.67
CA LYS A 572 -23.43 -18.91 -23.32
C LYS A 572 -24.50 -19.92 -22.84
N ALA A 573 -24.10 -21.16 -22.55
CA ALA A 573 -25.00 -22.16 -22.01
C ALA A 573 -25.48 -21.82 -20.59
N LEU A 574 -24.64 -21.18 -19.76
CA LEU A 574 -25.04 -20.68 -18.44
C LEU A 574 -26.04 -19.52 -18.54
N GLU A 575 -25.90 -18.64 -19.53
CA GLU A 575 -26.83 -17.53 -19.76
C GLU A 575 -28.21 -17.99 -20.26
N ALA A 576 -28.26 -19.08 -21.03
CA ALA A 576 -29.50 -19.62 -21.59
C ALA A 576 -30.38 -20.38 -20.57
N GLN A 577 -29.89 -20.62 -19.35
CA GLN A 577 -30.64 -21.36 -18.32
C GLN A 577 -31.69 -20.46 -17.64
N PRO A 578 -32.98 -20.80 -17.69
CA PRO A 578 -34.02 -20.05 -17.00
C PRO A 578 -33.91 -20.27 -15.48
N ALA A 579 -33.94 -19.19 -14.70
CA ALA A 579 -33.92 -19.23 -13.25
C ALA A 579 -34.98 -18.27 -12.67
N SER A 580 -35.59 -18.64 -11.54
CA SER A 580 -36.60 -17.84 -10.83
C SER A 580 -36.22 -17.61 -9.36
N GLY A 581 -36.66 -16.49 -8.79
CA GLY A 581 -36.41 -16.14 -7.37
C GLY A 581 -34.97 -15.74 -7.05
N ARG A 582 -34.55 -15.93 -5.79
CA ARG A 582 -33.22 -15.52 -5.25
C ARG A 582 -32.05 -16.23 -5.94
N ASP A 583 -32.24 -17.46 -6.41
CA ASP A 583 -31.24 -18.23 -7.15
C ASP A 583 -30.95 -17.65 -8.54
N ALA A 584 -31.93 -16.96 -9.16
CA ALA A 584 -31.74 -16.31 -10.45
C ALA A 584 -30.75 -15.14 -10.37
N GLN A 585 -30.81 -14.38 -9.28
CA GLN A 585 -29.90 -13.26 -9.05
C GLN A 585 -28.45 -13.75 -8.86
N ILE A 586 -28.27 -14.80 -8.05
CA ILE A 586 -26.95 -15.39 -7.80
C ILE A 586 -26.36 -15.97 -9.09
N ARG A 587 -27.17 -16.68 -9.89
CA ARG A 587 -26.72 -17.21 -11.19
C ARG A 587 -26.31 -16.10 -12.15
N ARG A 588 -27.10 -15.03 -12.26
CA ARG A 588 -26.77 -13.87 -13.11
C ARG A 588 -25.44 -13.23 -12.69
N GLN A 589 -25.23 -13.01 -11.40
CA GLN A 589 -24.00 -12.41 -10.89
C GLN A 589 -22.77 -13.29 -11.15
N GLN A 590 -22.85 -14.60 -10.86
CA GLN A 590 -21.73 -15.51 -11.07
C GLN A 590 -21.43 -15.73 -12.55
N THR A 591 -22.45 -15.83 -13.40
CA THR A 591 -22.30 -15.91 -14.87
C THR A 591 -21.69 -14.62 -15.43
N ALA A 592 -22.12 -13.44 -14.95
CA ALA A 592 -21.54 -12.16 -15.33
C ALA A 592 -20.06 -12.05 -14.93
N LEU A 593 -19.69 -12.56 -13.75
CA LEU A 593 -18.31 -12.56 -13.29
C LEU A 593 -17.39 -13.41 -14.18
N VAL A 594 -17.77 -14.65 -14.50
CA VAL A 594 -16.95 -15.52 -15.38
C VAL A 594 -16.90 -14.98 -16.81
N LYS A 595 -17.96 -14.31 -17.27
CA LYS A 595 -18.00 -13.62 -18.56
C LYS A 595 -17.04 -12.44 -18.61
N SER A 596 -17.03 -11.59 -17.60
CA SER A 596 -16.09 -10.46 -17.49
C SER A 596 -14.64 -10.95 -17.52
N LYS A 597 -14.32 -11.98 -16.72
CA LYS A 597 -13.00 -12.61 -16.71
C LYS A 597 -12.59 -13.22 -18.05
N PHE A 598 -13.54 -13.79 -18.79
CA PHE A 598 -13.26 -14.31 -20.13
C PHE A 598 -12.96 -13.18 -21.14
N VAL A 599 -13.71 -12.07 -21.08
CA VAL A 599 -13.43 -10.88 -21.92
C VAL A 599 -12.04 -10.33 -21.63
N GLU A 600 -11.68 -10.20 -20.35
CA GLU A 600 -10.33 -9.77 -19.92
C GLU A 600 -9.24 -10.72 -20.45
N ALA A 601 -9.45 -12.04 -20.36
CA ALA A 601 -8.51 -13.03 -20.87
C ALA A 601 -8.30 -12.91 -22.40
N ILE A 602 -9.36 -12.65 -23.17
CA ILE A 602 -9.28 -12.44 -24.62
C ILE A 602 -8.55 -11.14 -24.96
N GLN A 603 -8.77 -10.06 -24.20
CA GLN A 603 -8.04 -8.80 -24.36
C GLN A 603 -6.54 -8.98 -24.09
N ASN A 604 -6.19 -9.72 -23.04
CA ASN A 604 -4.80 -10.03 -22.72
C ASN A 604 -4.14 -10.82 -23.86
N TYR A 605 -4.82 -11.82 -24.42
CA TYR A 605 -4.29 -12.58 -25.55
C TYR A 605 -4.10 -11.69 -26.80
N GLN A 606 -5.08 -10.83 -27.10
CA GLN A 606 -4.98 -9.88 -28.21
C GLN A 606 -3.77 -8.94 -28.04
N GLN A 607 -3.51 -8.49 -26.82
CA GLN A 607 -2.36 -7.65 -26.52
C GLN A 607 -1.03 -8.38 -26.74
N VAL A 608 -0.92 -9.65 -26.32
CA VAL A 608 0.28 -10.49 -26.55
C VAL A 608 0.56 -10.64 -28.05
N GLU A 609 -0.45 -10.97 -28.85
CA GLU A 609 -0.32 -11.10 -30.31
C GLU A 609 0.03 -9.76 -31.00
N GLN A 610 -0.59 -8.66 -30.56
CA GLN A 610 -0.30 -7.33 -31.11
C GLN A 610 1.13 -6.86 -30.80
N GLN A 611 1.62 -7.13 -29.58
CA GLN A 611 2.99 -6.85 -29.20
C GLN A 611 3.98 -7.67 -30.01
N TYR A 612 3.69 -8.97 -30.22
CA TYR A 612 4.50 -9.83 -31.07
C TYR A 612 4.59 -9.30 -32.50
N ARG A 613 3.43 -9.03 -33.13
CA ARG A 613 3.34 -8.44 -34.48
C ARG A 613 4.20 -7.18 -34.63
N THR A 614 4.16 -6.30 -33.62
CA THR A 614 4.91 -5.04 -33.65
C THR A 614 6.42 -5.28 -33.59
N LYS A 615 6.89 -6.11 -32.66
CA LYS A 615 8.31 -6.47 -32.54
C LYS A 615 8.82 -7.22 -33.77
N TYR A 616 7.98 -8.07 -34.34
CA TYR A 616 8.27 -8.80 -35.56
C TYR A 616 8.47 -7.88 -36.77
N LYS A 617 7.54 -6.92 -36.99
CA LYS A 617 7.67 -5.90 -38.06
C LYS A 617 8.96 -5.08 -37.93
N GLN A 618 9.33 -4.70 -36.71
CA GLN A 618 10.59 -3.98 -36.45
C GLN A 618 11.82 -4.84 -36.76
N ARG A 619 11.79 -6.15 -36.48
CA ARG A 619 12.87 -7.08 -36.85
C ARG A 619 12.99 -7.21 -38.37
N MET A 620 11.87 -7.35 -39.07
CA MET A 620 11.84 -7.41 -40.54
C MET A 620 12.42 -6.15 -41.17
N GLU A 621 12.05 -4.96 -40.68
CA GLU A 621 12.61 -3.70 -41.15
C GLU A 621 14.15 -3.66 -40.99
N ARG A 622 14.66 -4.12 -39.85
CA ARG A 622 16.12 -4.18 -39.59
C ARG A 622 16.82 -5.15 -40.55
N GLN A 623 16.26 -6.33 -40.77
CA GLN A 623 16.83 -7.32 -41.70
C GLN A 623 16.77 -6.86 -43.15
N TYR A 624 15.70 -6.18 -43.55
CA TYR A 624 15.60 -5.62 -44.90
C TYR A 624 16.65 -4.54 -45.16
N LYS A 625 16.89 -3.65 -44.18
CA LYS A 625 17.97 -2.65 -44.26
C LYS A 625 19.37 -3.28 -44.30
N ILE A 626 19.56 -4.47 -43.75
CA ILE A 626 20.84 -5.20 -43.87
C ILE A 626 21.04 -5.71 -45.31
N VAL A 627 19.98 -6.18 -45.97
CA VAL A 627 20.04 -6.71 -47.35
C VAL A 627 20.06 -5.59 -48.40
N LYS A 628 19.35 -4.48 -48.16
CA LYS A 628 19.31 -3.28 -49.02
C LYS A 628 19.48 -2.02 -48.16
N PRO A 629 20.73 -1.60 -47.88
CA PRO A 629 21.02 -0.43 -47.03
C PRO A 629 20.41 0.88 -47.52
N ASP A 630 20.23 1.03 -48.82
CA ASP A 630 19.75 2.26 -49.47
C ASP A 630 18.22 2.30 -49.66
N ALA A 631 17.46 1.40 -48.99
CA ALA A 631 16.01 1.32 -49.14
C ALA A 631 15.29 2.57 -48.57
N THR A 632 14.33 3.11 -49.33
CA THR A 632 13.56 4.27 -48.87
C THR A 632 12.53 3.89 -47.79
N PRO A 633 12.09 4.83 -46.93
CA PRO A 633 11.04 4.56 -45.95
C PRO A 633 9.73 4.06 -46.57
N GLU A 634 9.38 4.49 -47.79
CA GLU A 634 8.20 3.96 -48.50
C GLU A 634 8.40 2.52 -48.97
N GLU A 635 9.60 2.16 -49.48
CA GLU A 635 9.91 0.79 -49.89
C GLU A 635 9.88 -0.19 -48.71
N ILE A 636 10.41 0.22 -47.55
CA ILE A 636 10.37 -0.57 -46.32
C ILE A 636 8.94 -0.80 -45.85
N ARG A 637 8.09 0.25 -45.87
CA ARG A 637 6.68 0.12 -45.48
C ARG A 637 5.91 -0.77 -46.44
N ALA A 638 6.19 -0.72 -47.74
CA ALA A 638 5.57 -1.60 -48.72
C ALA A 638 5.94 -3.07 -48.42
N VAL A 639 7.21 -3.37 -48.16
CA VAL A 639 7.64 -4.75 -47.86
C VAL A 639 7.12 -5.27 -46.52
N VAL A 640 6.98 -4.41 -45.50
CA VAL A 640 6.54 -4.81 -44.15
C VAL A 640 5.00 -4.87 -44.01
N ASN A 641 4.25 -4.20 -44.89
CA ASN A 641 2.79 -4.11 -44.79
C ASN A 641 2.00 -4.67 -45.99
N ASP A 642 2.61 -4.86 -47.15
CA ASP A 642 1.90 -5.22 -48.39
C ASP A 642 1.99 -6.73 -48.66
N THR A 643 0.90 -7.44 -48.35
CA THR A 643 0.80 -8.92 -48.40
C THR A 643 0.67 -9.51 -49.81
N ASN A 644 0.59 -8.68 -50.86
CA ASN A 644 0.32 -9.10 -52.24
C ASN A 644 1.50 -8.91 -53.22
N ASN A 645 2.68 -8.47 -52.76
CA ASN A 645 3.76 -8.02 -53.65
C ASN A 645 5.02 -8.92 -53.64
N ASP A 646 4.81 -10.23 -53.83
CA ASP A 646 5.88 -11.24 -54.00
C ASP A 646 6.88 -10.91 -55.13
N GLN A 647 6.45 -10.10 -56.12
CA GLN A 647 7.27 -9.71 -57.28
C GLN A 647 8.35 -8.66 -56.95
N ILE A 648 8.11 -7.74 -56.01
CA ILE A 648 9.05 -6.65 -55.72
C ILE A 648 10.27 -7.18 -54.96
N PHE A 649 10.06 -8.15 -54.07
CA PHE A 649 11.12 -8.76 -53.27
C PHE A 649 11.97 -9.75 -54.09
N SER A 650 11.33 -10.54 -54.97
CA SER A 650 12.03 -11.44 -55.89
C SER A 650 12.90 -10.68 -56.91
N GLN A 651 12.46 -9.51 -57.36
CA GLN A 651 13.24 -8.68 -58.28
C GLN A 651 14.46 -8.03 -57.61
N ALA A 652 14.37 -7.68 -56.31
CA ALA A 652 15.50 -7.19 -55.52
C ALA A 652 16.56 -8.28 -55.26
N LEU A 653 16.14 -9.51 -54.96
CA LEU A 653 17.02 -10.67 -54.72
C LEU A 653 17.71 -11.21 -55.97
N MET A 654 17.13 -11.02 -57.16
CA MET A 654 17.72 -11.46 -58.44
C MET A 654 18.91 -10.57 -58.90
N SER A 655 19.07 -9.39 -58.31
CA SER A 655 20.12 -8.43 -58.66
C SER A 655 21.45 -8.65 -57.91
N SER A 656 21.43 -9.38 -56.79
CA SER A 656 22.59 -9.63 -55.94
C SER A 656 23.23 -11.00 -56.27
N ARG A 657 24.45 -10.95 -56.82
CA ARG A 657 25.29 -12.14 -57.13
C ARG A 657 25.75 -12.89 -55.87
N TYR A 658 24.92 -13.65 -55.18
CA TYR A 658 25.38 -14.68 -54.23
C TYR A 658 24.34 -15.81 -54.09
N GLY A 659 24.81 -17.05 -53.95
CA GLY A 659 24.01 -18.28 -53.85
C GLY A 659 23.12 -18.40 -52.60
N ASP A 660 23.07 -17.39 -51.75
CA ASP A 660 22.20 -17.30 -50.55
C ASP A 660 20.77 -16.84 -50.85
N SER A 661 20.50 -16.43 -52.09
CA SER A 661 19.20 -15.88 -52.53
C SER A 661 18.04 -16.88 -52.45
N GLN A 662 18.28 -18.20 -52.55
CA GLN A 662 17.25 -19.21 -52.33
C GLN A 662 16.90 -19.43 -50.84
N ARG A 663 17.86 -19.26 -49.91
CA ARG A 663 17.58 -19.36 -48.46
C ARG A 663 16.85 -18.12 -47.99
N ALA A 664 17.30 -16.94 -48.39
CA ALA A 664 16.62 -15.68 -48.10
C ALA A 664 15.18 -15.67 -48.66
N TYR A 665 14.94 -16.28 -49.83
CA TYR A 665 13.59 -16.42 -50.39
C TYR A 665 12.70 -17.39 -49.59
N ARG A 666 13.20 -18.57 -49.19
CA ARG A 666 12.45 -19.50 -48.32
C ARG A 666 12.15 -18.91 -46.95
N GLU A 667 13.14 -18.26 -46.35
CA GLU A 667 13.01 -17.57 -45.07
C GLU A 667 11.95 -16.45 -45.15
N VAL A 668 11.80 -15.79 -46.29
CA VAL A 668 10.75 -14.77 -46.51
C VAL A 668 9.37 -15.40 -46.74
N GLN A 669 9.28 -16.53 -47.44
CA GLN A 669 8.01 -17.28 -47.54
C GLN A 669 7.53 -17.80 -46.19
N GLU A 670 8.42 -18.40 -45.40
CA GLU A 670 8.10 -18.90 -44.04
C GLU A 670 7.66 -17.76 -43.11
N ARG A 671 8.27 -16.56 -43.24
CA ARG A 671 7.87 -15.34 -42.50
C ARG A 671 6.51 -14.79 -42.89
N HIS A 672 6.13 -14.91 -44.17
CA HIS A 672 4.83 -14.47 -44.66
C HIS A 672 3.68 -15.31 -44.11
N GLU A 673 3.87 -16.63 -44.02
CA GLU A 673 2.90 -17.54 -43.43
C GLU A 673 2.66 -17.25 -41.94
N GLU A 674 3.71 -16.84 -41.23
CA GLU A 674 3.63 -16.44 -39.82
C GLU A 674 2.81 -15.14 -39.62
N VAL A 675 3.04 -14.11 -40.45
CA VAL A 675 2.28 -12.85 -40.37
C VAL A 675 0.80 -13.07 -40.68
N LYS A 676 0.49 -13.88 -41.71
CA LYS A 676 -0.90 -14.23 -42.04
C LYS A 676 -1.61 -14.93 -40.89
N ARG A 677 -0.89 -15.81 -40.18
CA ARG A 677 -1.43 -16.53 -39.03
C ARG A 677 -1.76 -15.58 -37.87
N ILE A 678 -0.85 -14.67 -37.53
CA ILE A 678 -1.09 -13.64 -36.49
C ILE A 678 -2.32 -12.80 -36.84
N GLU A 679 -2.48 -12.42 -38.12
CA GLU A 679 -3.64 -11.64 -38.57
C GLU A 679 -4.95 -12.44 -38.49
N GLN A 680 -4.92 -13.73 -38.81
CA GLN A 680 -6.07 -14.63 -38.61
C GLN A 680 -6.43 -14.74 -37.13
N THR A 681 -5.46 -14.99 -36.24
CA THR A 681 -5.70 -15.07 -34.79
C THR A 681 -6.23 -13.76 -34.22
N LEU A 682 -5.68 -12.60 -34.62
CA LEU A 682 -6.18 -11.30 -34.20
C LEU A 682 -7.62 -11.03 -34.67
N ALA A 683 -7.97 -11.46 -35.88
CA ALA A 683 -9.34 -11.34 -36.40
C ALA A 683 -10.32 -12.24 -35.63
N GLU A 684 -9.92 -13.47 -35.33
CA GLU A 684 -10.70 -14.40 -34.51
C GLU A 684 -10.91 -13.87 -33.09
N LEU A 685 -9.88 -13.33 -32.45
CA LEU A 685 -9.97 -12.72 -31.12
C LEU A 685 -10.86 -11.47 -31.12
N ALA A 686 -10.76 -10.62 -32.14
CA ALA A 686 -11.63 -9.45 -32.28
C ALA A 686 -13.11 -9.86 -32.46
N GLN A 687 -13.38 -10.91 -33.24
CA GLN A 687 -14.73 -11.45 -33.38
C GLN A 687 -15.24 -12.03 -32.05
N LEU A 688 -14.40 -12.78 -31.33
CA LEU A 688 -14.74 -13.32 -30.01
C LEU A 688 -15.00 -12.21 -28.99
N PHE A 689 -14.19 -11.16 -29.00
CA PHE A 689 -14.37 -9.98 -28.16
C PHE A 689 -15.70 -9.29 -28.45
N ASN A 690 -16.01 -8.99 -29.71
CA ASN A 690 -17.28 -8.36 -30.09
C ASN A 690 -18.48 -9.23 -29.71
N ASP A 691 -18.42 -10.55 -29.98
CA ASP A 691 -19.49 -11.48 -29.65
C ASP A 691 -19.79 -11.53 -28.14
N MET A 692 -18.80 -11.26 -27.29
CA MET A 692 -18.95 -11.27 -25.82
C MET A 692 -19.23 -9.88 -25.25
N SER A 693 -18.63 -8.82 -25.81
CA SER A 693 -18.78 -7.42 -25.39
C SER A 693 -20.19 -6.89 -25.65
N VAL A 694 -20.79 -7.22 -26.79
CA VAL A 694 -22.20 -6.88 -27.11
C VAL A 694 -23.16 -7.49 -26.09
N LEU A 695 -22.79 -8.62 -25.48
CA LEU A 695 -23.58 -9.26 -24.44
C LEU A 695 -23.32 -8.67 -23.05
N VAL A 696 -22.19 -7.98 -22.80
CA VAL A 696 -21.89 -7.29 -21.53
C VAL A 696 -22.62 -5.94 -21.46
N GLU A 697 -22.78 -5.24 -22.59
CA GLU A 697 -23.49 -3.95 -22.68
C GLU A 697 -25.00 -4.03 -22.36
N GLN A 698 -25.60 -5.21 -22.39
CA GLN A 698 -27.02 -5.40 -22.01
C GLN A 698 -27.26 -5.49 -20.50
N GLN A 699 -26.27 -5.27 -19.63
CA GLN A 699 -26.41 -5.37 -18.17
C GLN A 699 -25.95 -4.11 -17.43
N ASP A 700 -26.65 -3.00 -17.64
CA ASP A 700 -26.55 -1.77 -16.84
C ASP A 700 -27.32 -1.87 -15.49
N GLU A 701 -27.48 -3.10 -14.96
CA GLU A 701 -28.20 -3.39 -13.70
C GLU A 701 -27.25 -3.72 -12.52
N VAL A 702 -25.93 -3.70 -12.74
CA VAL A 702 -24.94 -4.15 -11.74
C VAL A 702 -24.71 -3.11 -10.63
N VAL A 703 -24.94 -1.83 -10.90
CA VAL A 703 -24.76 -0.76 -9.90
C VAL A 703 -25.83 -0.86 -8.78
N ASN A 704 -27.09 -1.13 -9.14
CA ASN A 704 -28.20 -1.20 -8.18
C ASN A 704 -28.10 -2.41 -7.22
N ALA A 705 -27.50 -3.52 -7.66
CA ALA A 705 -27.39 -4.73 -6.85
C ALA A 705 -26.31 -4.63 -5.77
N ILE A 706 -25.22 -3.88 -6.02
CA ILE A 706 -24.15 -3.67 -5.05
C ILE A 706 -24.63 -2.73 -3.93
N GLU A 707 -25.33 -1.65 -4.28
CA GLU A 707 -25.92 -0.74 -3.28
C GLU A 707 -26.93 -1.45 -2.39
N THR A 708 -27.79 -2.29 -2.98
CA THR A 708 -28.78 -3.07 -2.21
C THR A 708 -28.11 -4.09 -1.28
N THR A 709 -27.06 -4.76 -1.76
CA THR A 709 -26.32 -5.76 -0.97
C THR A 709 -25.50 -5.10 0.15
N ALA A 710 -24.89 -3.94 -0.11
CA ALA A 710 -24.16 -3.17 0.90
C ALA A 710 -25.10 -2.70 2.02
N ALA A 711 -26.30 -2.24 1.68
CA ALA A 711 -27.32 -1.84 2.65
C ALA A 711 -27.83 -3.02 3.50
N GLU A 712 -27.99 -4.21 2.90
CA GLU A 712 -28.35 -5.43 3.65
C GLU A 712 -27.22 -5.87 4.59
N VAL A 713 -25.97 -5.83 4.14
CA VAL A 713 -24.80 -6.18 4.97
C VAL A 713 -24.66 -5.22 6.15
N GLU A 714 -24.86 -3.91 5.95
CA GLU A 714 -24.83 -2.92 7.04
C GLU A 714 -25.87 -3.24 8.11
N LYS A 715 -27.11 -3.56 7.69
CA LYS A 715 -28.20 -3.92 8.58
C LYS A 715 -27.95 -5.23 9.35
N ASP A 716 -27.38 -6.23 8.69
CA ASP A 716 -27.05 -7.51 9.31
C ASP A 716 -25.89 -7.37 10.30
N VAL A 717 -24.90 -6.52 10.00
CA VAL A 717 -23.78 -6.20 10.91
C VAL A 717 -24.28 -5.45 12.14
N GLU A 718 -25.18 -4.48 11.98
CA GLU A 718 -25.78 -3.75 13.11
C GLU A 718 -26.62 -4.69 13.99
N THR A 719 -27.35 -5.61 13.37
CA THR A 719 -28.13 -6.63 14.09
C THR A 719 -27.21 -7.59 14.85
N GLY A 720 -26.10 -8.03 14.24
CA GLY A 720 -25.06 -8.85 14.88
C GLY A 720 -24.38 -8.13 16.06
N LEU A 721 -24.12 -6.83 15.92
CA LEU A 721 -23.59 -6.00 17.01
C LEU A 721 -24.56 -5.94 18.19
N ASN A 722 -25.86 -5.81 17.92
CA ASN A 722 -26.88 -5.83 18.96
C ASN A 722 -26.97 -7.19 19.68
N TYR A 723 -26.84 -8.31 18.96
CA TYR A 723 -26.82 -9.64 19.59
C TYR A 723 -25.57 -9.86 20.44
N THR A 724 -24.40 -9.42 19.98
CA THR A 724 -23.16 -9.53 20.75
C THR A 724 -23.20 -8.67 22.02
N ASN A 725 -23.75 -7.46 21.95
CA ASN A 725 -23.98 -6.62 23.14
C ASN A 725 -24.92 -7.30 24.15
N LYS A 726 -26.06 -7.84 23.69
CA LYS A 726 -26.99 -8.60 24.56
C LYS A 726 -26.32 -9.84 25.17
N ALA A 727 -25.47 -10.54 24.41
CA ALA A 727 -24.73 -11.69 24.92
C ALA A 727 -23.71 -11.28 26.01
N VAL A 728 -23.02 -10.15 25.83
CA VAL A 728 -22.12 -9.59 26.84
C VAL A 728 -22.86 -9.24 28.13
N ASP A 729 -24.02 -8.61 28.04
CA ASP A 729 -24.85 -8.26 29.21
C ASP A 729 -25.39 -9.50 29.93
N SER A 730 -25.86 -10.49 29.17
CA SER A 730 -26.27 -11.78 29.72
C SER A 730 -25.11 -12.50 30.43
N ALA A 731 -23.91 -12.49 29.84
CA ALA A 731 -22.71 -13.07 30.43
C ALA A 731 -22.26 -12.34 31.70
N ARG A 732 -22.43 -11.00 31.78
CA ARG A 732 -22.18 -10.21 32.99
C ARG A 732 -23.21 -10.54 34.07
N ALA A 733 -24.49 -10.63 33.73
CA ALA A 733 -25.55 -10.99 34.66
C ALA A 733 -25.37 -12.41 35.21
N ALA A 734 -24.99 -13.37 34.36
CA ALA A 734 -24.67 -14.73 34.77
C ALA A 734 -23.47 -14.79 35.74
N ARG A 735 -22.40 -14.03 35.47
CA ARG A 735 -21.26 -13.89 36.39
C ARG A 735 -21.67 -13.30 37.74
N LYS A 736 -22.53 -12.28 37.75
CA LYS A 736 -23.07 -11.69 38.99
C LYS A 736 -23.86 -12.72 39.80
N LYS A 737 -24.71 -13.51 39.16
CA LYS A 737 -25.47 -14.59 39.81
C LYS A 737 -24.54 -15.68 40.37
N ARG A 738 -23.49 -16.08 39.64
CA ARG A 738 -22.47 -17.05 40.12
C ARG A 738 -21.75 -16.55 41.38
N TRP A 739 -21.37 -15.27 41.43
CA TRP A 739 -20.77 -14.67 42.62
C TRP A 739 -21.73 -14.62 43.81
N ILE A 740 -23.01 -14.30 43.59
CA ILE A 740 -24.03 -14.34 44.64
C ILE A 740 -24.16 -15.77 45.20
N CYS A 741 -24.25 -16.78 44.34
CA CYS A 741 -24.29 -18.19 44.77
C CYS A 741 -23.02 -18.59 45.52
N PHE A 742 -21.84 -18.16 45.07
CA PHE A 742 -20.57 -18.42 45.75
C PHE A 742 -20.57 -17.85 47.18
N PHE A 743 -20.99 -16.59 47.37
CA PHE A 743 -21.09 -16.00 48.71
C PHE A 743 -22.11 -16.70 49.60
N ILE A 744 -23.24 -17.13 49.05
CA ILE A 744 -24.23 -17.92 49.80
C ILE A 744 -23.61 -19.24 50.28
N ILE A 745 -22.88 -19.95 49.40
CA ILE A 745 -22.19 -21.20 49.77
C ILE A 745 -21.15 -20.95 50.87
N VAL A 746 -20.36 -19.88 50.77
CA VAL A 746 -19.37 -19.50 51.79
C VAL A 746 -20.05 -19.22 53.13
N ILE A 747 -21.16 -18.49 53.14
CA ILE A 747 -21.93 -18.22 54.37
C ILE A 747 -22.45 -19.52 54.98
N VAL A 748 -23.00 -20.42 54.16
CA VAL A 748 -23.48 -21.74 54.63
C VAL A 748 -22.33 -22.54 55.25
N LEU A 749 -21.16 -22.56 54.61
CA LEU A 749 -19.98 -23.25 55.15
C LEU A 749 -19.50 -22.65 56.48
N ILE A 750 -19.53 -21.32 56.63
CA ILE A 750 -19.21 -20.64 57.88
C ILE A 750 -20.20 -21.04 58.98
N VAL A 751 -21.51 -21.04 58.68
CA VAL A 751 -22.55 -21.45 59.64
C VAL A 751 -22.34 -22.91 60.06
N VAL A 752 -22.08 -23.81 59.12
CA VAL A 752 -21.80 -25.23 59.41
C VAL A 752 -20.55 -25.37 60.27
N ALA A 753 -19.48 -24.62 59.98
CA ALA A 753 -18.25 -24.63 60.77
C ALA A 753 -18.49 -24.12 62.20
N ILE A 754 -19.30 -23.08 62.38
CA ILE A 754 -19.69 -22.57 63.70
C ILE A 754 -20.49 -23.63 64.47
N VAL A 755 -21.47 -24.27 63.83
CA VAL A 755 -22.27 -25.34 64.47
C VAL A 755 -21.39 -26.51 64.86
N LEU A 756 -20.48 -26.96 63.98
CA LEU A 756 -19.51 -28.01 64.28
C LEU A 756 -18.59 -27.62 65.45
N ALA A 757 -18.09 -26.38 65.46
CA ALA A 757 -17.26 -25.88 66.57
C ALA A 757 -18.03 -25.88 67.89
N VAL A 758 -19.31 -25.46 67.90
CA VAL A 758 -20.16 -25.50 69.10
C VAL A 758 -20.41 -26.94 69.56
N VAL A 759 -20.72 -27.86 68.64
CA VAL A 759 -20.95 -29.28 68.95
C VAL A 759 -19.67 -29.94 69.48
N ILE A 760 -18.52 -29.69 68.86
CA ILE A 760 -17.23 -30.20 69.32
C ILE A 760 -16.88 -29.63 70.69
N THR A 761 -17.08 -28.32 70.92
CA THR A 761 -16.81 -27.68 72.21
C THR A 761 -17.72 -28.23 73.31
N ASN A 762 -18.99 -28.50 73.00
CA ASN A 762 -19.93 -29.14 73.91
C ASN A 762 -19.58 -30.61 74.17
N ASN A 763 -19.13 -31.35 73.17
CA ASN A 763 -18.63 -32.72 73.35
C ASN A 763 -17.34 -32.76 74.17
N ILE A 764 -16.40 -31.83 73.95
CA ILE A 764 -15.18 -31.72 74.77
C ILE A 764 -15.53 -31.37 76.23
N LYS A 765 -16.50 -30.48 76.47
CA LYS A 765 -17.01 -30.22 77.84
C LYS A 765 -17.67 -31.45 78.46
N ASN A 766 -18.43 -32.23 77.69
CA ASN A 766 -19.05 -33.46 78.17
C ASN A 766 -18.03 -34.60 78.40
N THR A 767 -16.95 -34.65 77.62
CA THR A 767 -15.88 -35.66 77.78
C THR A 767 -14.88 -35.26 78.88
N GLY A 768 -14.65 -33.95 79.10
CA GLY A 768 -13.87 -33.41 80.22
C GLY A 768 -14.55 -33.57 81.58
N ASN A 769 -15.88 -33.57 81.63
CA ASN A 769 -16.65 -33.90 82.85
C ASN A 769 -16.69 -35.40 83.17
N ALA A 770 -16.27 -36.30 82.26
CA ALA A 770 -16.27 -37.74 82.48
C ALA A 770 -14.92 -38.29 83.01
N LEU A 771 -13.85 -37.48 83.03
CA LEU A 771 -12.50 -37.90 83.47
C LEU A 771 -11.97 -37.14 84.70
N GLY A 772 -12.78 -36.26 85.29
CA GLY A 772 -12.41 -35.44 86.45
C GLY A 772 -12.87 -35.93 87.82
N ASN A 773 -13.52 -37.10 87.94
CA ASN A 773 -14.08 -37.52 89.23
C ASN A 773 -13.78 -39.00 89.58
N LYS A 774 -12.51 -39.27 89.90
CA LYS A 774 -12.09 -40.39 90.77
C LYS A 774 -10.79 -40.01 91.50
N ASN A 775 -10.91 -39.49 92.73
CA ASN A 775 -10.20 -40.00 93.92
C ASN A 775 -10.29 -39.03 95.12
N SER A 776 -11.19 -39.35 96.06
CA SER A 776 -10.94 -39.26 97.50
C SER A 776 -12.05 -40.02 98.25
N ASN A 777 -11.82 -41.32 98.49
CA ASN A 777 -12.54 -42.10 99.51
C ASN A 777 -11.97 -41.77 100.90
N PRO A 778 -12.76 -41.94 101.96
CA PRO A 778 -12.23 -42.66 103.11
C PRO A 778 -13.21 -43.71 103.66
N ALA A 779 -12.67 -44.88 103.98
CA ALA A 779 -13.31 -45.97 104.73
C ALA A 779 -13.28 -45.69 106.25
N PRO A 780 -13.62 -46.64 107.13
CA PRO A 780 -14.89 -47.37 107.35
C PRO A 780 -15.36 -47.19 108.83
N ALA A 781 -16.46 -47.83 109.26
CA ALA A 781 -16.50 -48.67 110.49
C ALA A 781 -17.95 -48.95 110.99
N PRO A 782 -18.14 -50.06 111.73
CA PRO A 782 -19.43 -50.70 111.95
C PRO A 782 -19.98 -50.50 113.37
N THR A 783 -21.25 -50.86 113.61
CA THR A 783 -21.70 -51.89 114.58
C THR A 783 -23.16 -51.67 114.98
N THR A 784 -23.87 -52.78 115.05
CA THR A 784 -25.26 -52.94 115.50
C THR A 784 -25.28 -53.34 116.97
N SER A 785 -26.15 -52.71 117.75
CA SER A 785 -26.89 -53.31 118.88
C SER A 785 -28.18 -53.91 118.34
N ALA A 786 -28.66 -55.09 118.76
CA ALA A 786 -28.30 -55.92 119.91
C ALA A 786 -28.30 -57.41 119.55
#